data_AF-A0A8M9PZD8-F1
#
_entry.id   AF-A0A8M9PZD8-F1
#
_cell.length_a   1.000
_cell.length_b   1.000
_cell.length_c   1.000
_cell.angle_alpha   90.00
_cell.angle_beta   90.00
_cell.angle_gamma   90.00
#
_symmetry.space_group_name_H-M   'P 1'
#
loop_
_entity.id
_entity.type
_entity.pdbx_description
1 polymer ?
#
loop_
_entity_poly.entity_id
_entity_poly.type
_entity_poly.pdbx_seq_one_letter_code
_entity_poly.pdbx_strand_id
1 'polypeptide(L)'
;MAPWTKTNTERYGVVKWNFIAKAEKQLSLVIGDAVYIEESCEGWFKGYTVKNKERKGAFPASFIELKEVIIEKRGDEEIIMSAEMPLVKEVTTTLREWGSIWKHLYVLSSKKERFVQVQRLMWDLMEWRSQLLSGTLPSDEFKELKQKVTSKIDYGNKILELDVVVRDVNGNILDPERASVISLFRAHEDATAKITERIKEEQSNVQMESSGVSARIQLSPTHSLYVFVRNFVCRIGEDSELFMSLYDPNKQTNISENYLVRWGDKGLPKDIEMLNNLKVVFTDLGNKDLNREKIYLICQIVRVGRMELKDNNNKKCTMGLRRPFGVAVMDISDIIKGKTECDEEKQYFIPFHPVIAENDFLHTLLNKVTTTRGDSGGQGLWVTMKALVGDIVQIRKEYPHLVDRSTVVARKLGFPEIIMPGDIRNDIYLTLHSGDFDKYNKTTQKNVEVIMLVCDEDGKVVPNSICLGAGDRPVNEYKSVIYYQIKQPRWMETFKVAIPLEEMPRIHLRFMFRHRSSQESKDKSERNFAMAFVRLMKEDGTVLRDGIHDLTVFKGDSKRMEEVSMYLPLASERSTSDCHKGSTLMRSSSSVGGLSVSSRDIFTISTLVCSTKLTQNVGLLGLLKWRTRPEMLKKNLQELKLIDGEEVVKFLQDTLDALFNIMMEHSQTDDYDILVFDALIYIIGLIADRKFQHFNTVLEAYIKQHFSATLAYKKLMSVLKTYLDVSSRGEACEPILRTLKALEYIFKFIVRSRMLYSQLYEGKEQAEFEESLKSLFESINNLMKSDYTTTLLQQVAALKYLPTVLQDVETVFNAKLLSKLLYDFYTCIPPDKLQKHKVSSMTEIVGSRLFHRQDCRDVLLPMMLRELAGGLALMEGLQDEKKNSIELLNNILEVLSRSDVGDTFQHIQDIVSSLLRTINRTVITMGREHTLIVSYTHLILSIAFSLAPFLVSLSLWLIKGDLNTKQNV
;
A
#
# COMPACT_ATOMS: atom_id res chain seq x y z
N MET A 1 -58.98 -32.95 -3.81
CA MET A 1 -57.52 -33.03 -3.75
C MET A 1 -56.97 -32.19 -4.87
N ALA A 2 -56.07 -31.26 -4.59
CA ALA A 2 -55.38 -30.54 -5.65
C ALA A 2 -54.63 -31.53 -6.57
N PRO A 3 -54.57 -31.29 -7.90
CA PRO A 3 -53.77 -32.10 -8.80
C PRO A 3 -52.27 -31.90 -8.55
N TRP A 4 -51.46 -32.90 -8.85
CA TRP A 4 -50.02 -32.72 -8.94
C TRP A 4 -49.70 -31.79 -10.12
N THR A 5 -48.97 -30.71 -9.84
CA THR A 5 -48.59 -29.71 -10.84
C THR A 5 -47.08 -29.72 -11.03
N LYS A 6 -46.61 -29.64 -12.28
CA LYS A 6 -45.18 -29.54 -12.59
C LYS A 6 -44.62 -28.25 -12.01
N THR A 7 -43.54 -28.34 -11.25
CA THR A 7 -42.88 -27.14 -10.70
C THR A 7 -42.02 -26.48 -11.77
N ASN A 8 -42.12 -25.15 -11.90
CA ASN A 8 -41.28 -24.36 -12.81
C ASN A 8 -40.19 -23.58 -12.04
N THR A 9 -40.47 -23.21 -10.79
CA THR A 9 -39.58 -22.44 -9.91
C THR A 9 -38.91 -23.32 -8.86
N GLU A 10 -39.68 -24.21 -8.24
CA GLU A 10 -39.25 -25.11 -7.17
C GLU A 10 -38.61 -26.38 -7.77
N ARG A 11 -37.39 -26.28 -8.30
CA ARG A 11 -36.72 -27.40 -8.99
C ARG A 11 -35.67 -28.11 -8.14
N TYR A 12 -35.18 -27.49 -7.08
CA TYR A 12 -34.07 -28.01 -6.28
C TYR A 12 -34.20 -27.59 -4.81
N GLY A 13 -33.84 -28.48 -3.90
CA GLY A 13 -33.85 -28.19 -2.47
C GLY A 13 -32.97 -29.12 -1.63
N VAL A 14 -32.81 -28.77 -0.36
CA VAL A 14 -32.03 -29.50 0.63
C VAL A 14 -32.91 -29.87 1.81
N VAL A 15 -32.80 -31.10 2.27
CA VAL A 15 -33.61 -31.63 3.36
C VAL A 15 -33.20 -31.01 4.69
N LYS A 16 -34.12 -30.30 5.35
CA LYS A 16 -33.94 -29.67 6.67
C LYS A 16 -34.13 -30.63 7.84
N TRP A 17 -34.89 -31.69 7.63
CA TRP A 17 -35.24 -32.63 8.68
C TRP A 17 -35.37 -34.04 8.14
N ASN A 18 -35.04 -35.05 8.94
CA ASN A 18 -35.18 -36.45 8.54
C ASN A 18 -36.65 -36.80 8.27
N PHE A 19 -36.93 -37.37 7.11
CA PHE A 19 -38.27 -37.86 6.74
C PHE A 19 -38.21 -39.35 6.45
N ILE A 20 -38.95 -40.14 7.22
CA ILE A 20 -39.05 -41.59 7.06
C ILE A 20 -40.35 -41.90 6.31
N ALA A 21 -40.24 -42.55 5.16
CA ALA A 21 -41.39 -42.92 4.35
C ALA A 21 -42.29 -43.92 5.08
N LYS A 22 -43.60 -43.64 5.12
CA LYS A 22 -44.64 -44.52 5.67
C LYS A 22 -45.41 -45.29 4.58
N ALA A 23 -45.19 -44.96 3.30
CA ALA A 23 -45.86 -45.57 2.16
C ALA A 23 -44.90 -45.70 0.97
N GLU A 24 -45.21 -46.63 0.06
CA GLU A 24 -44.38 -46.93 -1.12
C GLU A 24 -44.18 -45.73 -2.06
N LYS A 25 -45.18 -44.83 -2.13
CA LYS A 25 -45.11 -43.59 -2.91
C LYS A 25 -44.32 -42.47 -2.21
N GLN A 26 -43.84 -42.66 -0.99
CA GLN A 26 -43.07 -41.67 -0.24
C GLN A 26 -41.57 -41.95 -0.33
N LEU A 27 -40.78 -40.88 -0.46
CA LEU A 27 -39.32 -40.98 -0.52
C LEU A 27 -38.74 -40.73 0.87
N SER A 28 -37.99 -41.68 1.43
CA SER A 28 -37.25 -41.43 2.67
C SER A 28 -36.08 -40.49 2.40
N LEU A 29 -35.89 -39.51 3.28
CA LEU A 29 -34.90 -38.44 3.14
C LEU A 29 -34.15 -38.24 4.45
N VAL A 30 -32.84 -38.03 4.35
CA VAL A 30 -31.98 -37.70 5.50
C VAL A 30 -31.65 -36.22 5.46
N ILE A 31 -31.54 -35.59 6.63
CA ILE A 31 -31.10 -34.21 6.77
C ILE A 31 -29.81 -33.96 5.97
N GLY A 32 -29.83 -32.92 5.14
CA GLY A 32 -28.72 -32.55 4.25
C GLY A 32 -28.72 -33.24 2.88
N ASP A 33 -29.61 -34.19 2.59
CA ASP A 33 -29.74 -34.72 1.23
C ASP A 33 -30.26 -33.63 0.28
N ALA A 34 -29.68 -33.59 -0.92
CA ALA A 34 -30.11 -32.72 -2.01
C ALA A 34 -31.14 -33.45 -2.89
N VAL A 35 -32.23 -32.78 -3.23
CA VAL A 35 -33.35 -33.33 -3.99
C VAL A 35 -33.68 -32.45 -5.19
N TYR A 36 -34.00 -33.09 -6.31
CA TYR A 36 -34.65 -32.46 -7.45
C TYR A 36 -36.17 -32.63 -7.32
N ILE A 37 -36.90 -31.55 -7.56
CA ILE A 37 -38.35 -31.48 -7.44
C ILE A 37 -38.94 -31.39 -8.84
N GLU A 38 -39.88 -32.28 -9.14
CA GLU A 38 -40.57 -32.35 -10.44
C GLU A 38 -42.01 -31.83 -10.35
N GLU A 39 -42.71 -32.15 -9.27
CA GLU A 39 -44.13 -31.84 -9.08
C GLU A 39 -44.42 -31.39 -7.64
N SER A 40 -45.47 -30.59 -7.46
CA SER A 40 -45.99 -30.17 -6.15
C SER A 40 -47.50 -30.38 -6.05
N CYS A 41 -47.98 -30.67 -4.82
CA CYS A 41 -49.38 -30.88 -4.48
C CYS A 41 -49.60 -30.55 -2.99
N GLU A 42 -50.36 -29.49 -2.68
CA GLU A 42 -50.81 -29.09 -1.31
C GLU A 42 -49.87 -29.51 -0.16
N GLY A 43 -48.72 -28.84 -0.06
CA GLY A 43 -47.75 -29.08 1.02
C GLY A 43 -46.85 -30.31 0.83
N TRP A 44 -46.91 -30.98 -0.32
CA TRP A 44 -46.02 -32.08 -0.72
C TRP A 44 -45.28 -31.74 -2.02
N PHE A 45 -44.03 -32.19 -2.08
CA PHE A 45 -43.23 -32.25 -3.30
C PHE A 45 -43.09 -33.70 -3.75
N LYS A 46 -42.85 -33.90 -5.04
CA LYS A 46 -42.48 -35.19 -5.63
C LYS A 46 -41.25 -35.01 -6.50
N GLY A 47 -40.31 -35.91 -6.32
CA GLY A 47 -38.98 -35.77 -6.89
C GLY A 47 -38.07 -36.93 -6.53
N TYR A 48 -36.76 -36.72 -6.63
CA TYR A 48 -35.74 -37.72 -6.40
C TYR A 48 -34.48 -37.10 -5.78
N THR A 49 -33.66 -37.93 -5.11
CA THR A 49 -32.37 -37.48 -4.57
C THR A 49 -31.33 -37.33 -5.68
N VAL A 50 -30.42 -36.36 -5.57
CA VAL A 50 -29.32 -36.18 -6.56
C VAL A 50 -28.48 -37.45 -6.73
N LYS A 51 -28.34 -38.26 -5.68
CA LYS A 51 -27.58 -39.51 -5.68
C LYS A 51 -28.28 -40.66 -6.40
N ASN A 52 -29.61 -40.60 -6.56
CA ASN A 52 -30.39 -41.69 -7.12
C ASN A 52 -31.61 -41.13 -7.88
N LYS A 53 -31.46 -41.03 -9.20
CA LYS A 53 -32.48 -40.55 -10.14
C LYS A 53 -33.62 -41.55 -10.36
N GLU A 54 -33.37 -42.84 -10.13
CA GLU A 54 -34.34 -43.91 -10.38
C GLU A 54 -35.43 -43.96 -9.31
N ARG A 55 -35.09 -43.59 -8.07
CA ARG A 55 -36.03 -43.65 -6.94
C ARG A 55 -36.77 -42.33 -6.76
N LYS A 56 -37.95 -42.23 -7.38
CA LYS A 56 -38.87 -41.10 -7.24
C LYS A 56 -39.88 -41.33 -6.11
N GLY A 57 -40.27 -40.25 -5.42
CA GLY A 57 -41.35 -40.33 -4.43
C GLY A 57 -41.77 -38.96 -3.90
N ALA A 58 -42.86 -38.95 -3.13
CA ALA A 58 -43.40 -37.78 -2.49
C ALA A 58 -42.78 -37.54 -1.10
N PHE A 59 -42.58 -36.27 -0.75
CA PHE A 59 -42.04 -35.83 0.53
C PHE A 59 -42.64 -34.47 0.94
N PRO A 60 -42.77 -34.17 2.25
CA PRO A 60 -43.40 -32.93 2.70
C PRO A 60 -42.59 -31.71 2.28
N ALA A 61 -43.25 -30.69 1.74
CA ALA A 61 -42.61 -29.42 1.36
C ALA A 61 -41.98 -28.72 2.56
N SER A 62 -42.57 -28.86 3.76
CA SER A 62 -42.06 -28.29 5.02
C SER A 62 -40.69 -28.84 5.46
N PHE A 63 -40.26 -29.99 4.90
CA PHE A 63 -39.00 -30.63 5.24
C PHE A 63 -37.86 -30.21 4.30
N ILE A 64 -38.14 -29.38 3.29
CA ILE A 64 -37.20 -28.98 2.25
C ILE A 64 -36.91 -27.48 2.37
N GLU A 65 -35.63 -27.09 2.41
CA GLU A 65 -35.20 -25.75 2.01
C GLU A 65 -35.16 -25.74 0.50
N LEU A 66 -35.92 -24.85 -0.11
CA LEU A 66 -35.73 -24.59 -1.53
C LEU A 66 -34.43 -23.80 -1.72
N LYS A 67 -33.67 -24.16 -2.75
CA LYS A 67 -32.47 -23.43 -3.16
C LYS A 67 -32.63 -22.90 -4.57
N GLU A 68 -31.96 -21.80 -4.88
CA GLU A 68 -31.99 -21.22 -6.22
C GLU A 68 -31.33 -22.12 -7.26
N VAL A 69 -31.84 -22.02 -8.50
CA VAL A 69 -31.50 -22.90 -9.63
C VAL A 69 -31.45 -22.10 -10.92
N ILE A 70 -30.46 -22.38 -11.75
CA ILE A 70 -30.29 -21.89 -13.12
C ILE A 70 -30.77 -23.00 -14.05
N ILE A 71 -31.69 -22.68 -14.96
CA ILE A 71 -32.25 -23.61 -15.93
C ILE A 71 -31.73 -23.22 -17.32
N GLU A 72 -30.83 -24.03 -17.89
CA GLU A 72 -30.38 -23.88 -19.28
C GLU A 72 -31.12 -24.87 -20.16
N LYS A 73 -31.68 -24.39 -21.28
CA LYS A 73 -32.27 -25.25 -22.31
C LYS A 73 -31.24 -25.50 -23.41
N ARG A 74 -30.72 -26.73 -23.50
CA ARG A 74 -29.87 -27.17 -24.61
C ARG A 74 -30.70 -28.08 -25.50
N GLY A 75 -31.40 -27.50 -26.48
CA GLY A 75 -32.37 -28.23 -27.31
C GLY A 75 -33.62 -28.63 -26.51
N ASP A 76 -34.01 -29.91 -26.58
CA ASP A 76 -35.16 -30.49 -25.86
C ASP A 76 -34.83 -30.89 -24.40
N GLU A 77 -33.57 -30.79 -23.97
CA GLU A 77 -33.14 -31.11 -22.61
C GLU A 77 -33.06 -29.86 -21.73
N GLU A 78 -33.77 -29.88 -20.59
CA GLU A 78 -33.64 -28.89 -19.52
C GLU A 78 -32.53 -29.32 -18.55
N ILE A 79 -31.41 -28.59 -18.56
CA ILE A 79 -30.30 -28.79 -17.63
C ILE A 79 -30.56 -27.90 -16.41
N ILE A 80 -30.81 -28.54 -15.27
CA ILE A 80 -31.06 -27.86 -14.00
C ILE A 80 -29.75 -27.82 -13.21
N MET A 81 -29.22 -26.62 -12.99
CA MET A 81 -28.00 -26.40 -12.22
C MET A 81 -28.30 -25.58 -10.97
N SER A 82 -27.78 -25.95 -9.80
CA SER A 82 -27.89 -25.08 -8.62
C SER A 82 -27.29 -23.68 -8.91
N ALA A 83 -27.90 -22.61 -8.42
CA ALA A 83 -27.36 -21.25 -8.54
C ALA A 83 -26.17 -20.98 -7.61
N GLU A 84 -25.77 -21.96 -6.82
CA GLU A 84 -24.55 -21.87 -6.00
C GLU A 84 -23.32 -21.59 -6.87
N MET A 85 -22.42 -20.77 -6.33
CA MET A 85 -21.17 -20.40 -7.00
C MET A 85 -20.40 -21.66 -7.46
N PRO A 86 -19.86 -21.71 -8.69
CA PRO A 86 -19.15 -22.87 -9.22
C PRO A 86 -18.06 -23.41 -8.29
N LEU A 87 -17.28 -22.51 -7.67
CA LEU A 87 -16.21 -22.91 -6.75
C LEU A 87 -16.74 -23.58 -5.48
N VAL A 88 -17.91 -23.20 -4.96
CA VAL A 88 -18.52 -23.89 -3.79
C VAL A 88 -18.94 -25.31 -4.16
N LYS A 89 -19.47 -25.50 -5.38
CA LYS A 89 -19.79 -26.83 -5.90
C LYS A 89 -18.53 -27.67 -6.02
N GLU A 90 -17.48 -27.09 -6.59
CA GLU A 90 -16.18 -27.74 -6.74
C GLU A 90 -15.56 -28.14 -5.40
N VAL A 91 -15.57 -27.28 -4.38
CA VAL A 91 -15.11 -27.64 -3.04
C VAL A 91 -15.95 -28.79 -2.49
N THR A 92 -17.27 -28.78 -2.73
CA THR A 92 -18.17 -29.83 -2.26
C THR A 92 -17.91 -31.17 -2.95
N THR A 93 -17.65 -31.19 -4.26
CA THR A 93 -17.28 -32.41 -4.99
C THR A 93 -15.91 -32.91 -4.57
N THR A 94 -14.94 -32.01 -4.45
CA THR A 94 -13.58 -32.30 -3.98
C THR A 94 -13.60 -32.96 -2.60
N LEU A 95 -14.32 -32.38 -1.63
CA LEU A 95 -14.44 -32.96 -0.28
C LEU A 95 -15.11 -34.34 -0.28
N ARG A 96 -16.01 -34.62 -1.23
CA ARG A 96 -16.66 -35.95 -1.35
C ARG A 96 -15.69 -36.98 -1.91
N GLU A 97 -14.95 -36.65 -2.96
CA GLU A 97 -13.94 -37.52 -3.57
C GLU A 97 -12.80 -37.78 -2.59
N TRP A 98 -12.22 -36.72 -2.02
CA TRP A 98 -11.19 -36.81 -1.00
C TRP A 98 -11.69 -37.54 0.23
N GLY A 99 -12.95 -37.34 0.66
CA GLY A 99 -13.54 -38.06 1.78
C GLY A 99 -13.65 -39.57 1.54
N SER A 100 -13.87 -40.01 0.30
CA SER A 100 -13.82 -41.43 -0.08
C SER A 100 -12.40 -41.98 0.04
N ILE A 101 -11.42 -41.27 -0.52
CA ILE A 101 -10.00 -41.65 -0.48
C ILE A 101 -9.47 -41.63 0.96
N TRP A 102 -9.85 -40.64 1.75
CA TRP A 102 -9.47 -40.47 3.15
C TRP A 102 -9.94 -41.66 4.01
N LYS A 103 -11.15 -42.17 3.78
CA LYS A 103 -11.62 -43.43 4.41
C LYS A 103 -10.77 -44.62 3.99
N HIS A 104 -10.36 -44.69 2.73
CA HIS A 104 -9.47 -45.75 2.27
C HIS A 104 -8.07 -45.65 2.90
N LEU A 105 -7.53 -44.43 3.02
CA LEU A 105 -6.26 -44.16 3.72
C LEU A 105 -6.30 -44.55 5.19
N TYR A 106 -7.46 -44.40 5.86
CA TYR A 106 -7.64 -44.86 7.24
C TYR A 106 -7.50 -46.38 7.40
N VAL A 107 -8.07 -47.14 6.45
CA VAL A 107 -8.00 -48.62 6.45
C VAL A 107 -6.57 -49.10 6.19
N LEU A 108 -5.82 -48.36 5.36
CA LEU A 108 -4.42 -48.64 5.05
C LEU A 108 -3.50 -48.11 6.16
N SER A 109 -3.26 -48.92 7.20
CA SER A 109 -2.47 -48.57 8.39
C SER A 109 -1.04 -48.07 8.10
N SER A 110 -0.50 -48.38 6.91
CA SER A 110 0.82 -47.95 6.45
C SER A 110 0.89 -46.48 5.96
N LYS A 111 -0.24 -45.77 5.84
CA LYS A 111 -0.30 -44.40 5.27
C LYS A 111 -0.83 -43.34 6.24
N LYS A 112 -0.50 -43.45 7.54
CA LYS A 112 -0.97 -42.51 8.59
C LYS A 112 -0.62 -41.05 8.30
N GLU A 113 0.56 -40.77 7.74
CA GLU A 113 0.98 -39.40 7.40
C GLU A 113 0.09 -38.78 6.33
N ARG A 114 -0.17 -39.51 5.22
CA ARG A 114 -1.08 -39.05 4.17
C ARG A 114 -2.50 -38.87 4.69
N PHE A 115 -2.96 -39.74 5.59
CA PHE A 115 -4.28 -39.60 6.23
C PHE A 115 -4.42 -38.28 7.00
N VAL A 116 -3.44 -37.95 7.84
CA VAL A 116 -3.43 -36.70 8.62
C VAL A 116 -3.28 -35.48 7.70
N GLN A 117 -2.45 -35.59 6.67
CA GLN A 117 -2.26 -34.52 5.69
C GLN A 117 -3.58 -34.19 4.98
N VAL A 118 -4.27 -35.20 4.42
CA VAL A 118 -5.55 -35.02 3.73
C VAL A 118 -6.62 -34.49 4.69
N GLN A 119 -6.64 -34.94 5.94
CA GLN A 119 -7.57 -34.45 6.96
C GLN A 119 -7.44 -32.93 7.17
N ARG A 120 -6.19 -32.43 7.29
CA ARG A 120 -5.92 -30.99 7.42
C ARG A 120 -6.40 -30.22 6.20
N LEU A 121 -6.10 -30.71 4.98
CA LEU A 121 -6.56 -30.08 3.74
C LEU A 121 -8.09 -30.01 3.67
N MET A 122 -8.79 -31.07 4.11
CA MET A 122 -10.26 -31.09 4.14
C MET A 122 -10.83 -30.06 5.12
N TRP A 123 -10.24 -29.88 6.30
CA TRP A 123 -10.67 -28.85 7.25
C TRP A 123 -10.48 -27.44 6.71
N ASP A 124 -9.33 -27.14 6.12
CA ASP A 124 -9.08 -25.85 5.46
C ASP A 124 -10.15 -25.56 4.41
N LEU A 125 -10.45 -26.54 3.55
CA LEU A 125 -11.48 -26.40 2.50
C LEU A 125 -12.89 -26.24 3.06
N MET A 126 -13.24 -26.92 4.17
CA MET A 126 -14.53 -26.75 4.83
C MET A 126 -14.70 -25.33 5.39
N GLU A 127 -13.66 -24.81 6.03
CA GLU A 127 -13.64 -23.44 6.55
C GLU A 127 -13.72 -22.41 5.42
N TRP A 128 -12.92 -22.55 4.36
CA TRP A 128 -12.98 -21.63 3.23
C TRP A 128 -14.29 -21.74 2.46
N ARG A 129 -14.93 -22.91 2.41
CA ARG A 129 -16.29 -23.04 1.88
C ARG A 129 -17.30 -22.23 2.68
N SER A 130 -17.16 -22.21 4.02
CA SER A 130 -17.99 -21.36 4.89
C SER A 130 -17.77 -19.88 4.56
N GLN A 131 -16.52 -19.45 4.43
CA GLN A 131 -16.15 -18.08 4.07
C GLN A 131 -16.66 -17.68 2.68
N LEU A 132 -16.54 -18.54 1.66
CA LEU A 132 -17.09 -18.30 0.32
C LEU A 132 -18.61 -18.11 0.31
N LEU A 133 -19.32 -18.74 1.26
CA LEU A 133 -20.77 -18.64 1.41
C LEU A 133 -21.21 -17.49 2.33
N SER A 134 -20.30 -16.90 3.10
CA SER A 134 -20.62 -15.84 4.08
C SER A 134 -21.14 -14.56 3.42
N GLY A 135 -20.68 -14.24 2.20
CA GLY A 135 -21.01 -13.00 1.49
C GLY A 135 -20.44 -11.73 2.15
N THR A 136 -19.51 -11.85 3.10
CA THR A 136 -18.99 -10.70 3.89
C THR A 136 -17.61 -10.21 3.47
N LEU A 137 -16.93 -10.88 2.54
CA LEU A 137 -15.56 -10.54 2.13
C LEU A 137 -15.52 -9.44 1.04
N PRO A 138 -14.60 -8.46 1.14
CA PRO A 138 -14.28 -7.52 0.05
C PRO A 138 -13.86 -8.23 -1.25
N SER A 139 -13.96 -7.56 -2.40
CA SER A 139 -13.63 -8.14 -3.71
C SER A 139 -12.22 -8.73 -3.78
N ASP A 140 -11.26 -8.06 -3.14
CA ASP A 140 -9.84 -8.43 -3.21
C ASP A 140 -9.56 -9.65 -2.32
N GLU A 141 -10.04 -9.63 -1.07
CA GLU A 141 -9.95 -10.81 -0.19
C GLU A 141 -10.72 -12.01 -0.75
N PHE A 142 -11.87 -11.76 -1.38
CA PHE A 142 -12.64 -12.81 -2.03
C PHE A 142 -11.88 -13.41 -3.21
N LYS A 143 -11.17 -12.59 -4.00
CA LYS A 143 -10.30 -13.05 -5.08
C LYS A 143 -9.11 -13.87 -4.55
N GLU A 144 -8.45 -13.41 -3.48
CA GLU A 144 -7.40 -14.18 -2.82
C GLU A 144 -7.90 -15.51 -2.28
N LEU A 145 -9.07 -15.51 -1.61
CA LEU A 145 -9.68 -16.72 -1.09
C LEU A 145 -9.98 -17.71 -2.21
N LYS A 146 -10.51 -17.25 -3.35
CA LYS A 146 -10.70 -18.09 -4.54
C LYS A 146 -9.38 -18.73 -5.01
N GLN A 147 -8.32 -17.95 -5.12
CA GLN A 147 -7.00 -18.45 -5.53
C GLN A 147 -6.43 -19.45 -4.52
N LYS A 148 -6.63 -19.20 -3.22
CA LYS A 148 -6.17 -20.08 -2.15
C LYS A 148 -6.90 -21.42 -2.17
N VAL A 149 -8.23 -21.38 -2.31
CA VAL A 149 -9.09 -22.58 -2.43
C VAL A 149 -8.66 -23.43 -3.61
N THR A 150 -8.60 -22.82 -4.79
CA THR A 150 -8.23 -23.51 -6.04
C THR A 150 -6.83 -24.10 -5.97
N SER A 151 -5.84 -23.34 -5.52
CA SER A 151 -4.47 -23.83 -5.33
C SER A 151 -4.39 -25.04 -4.39
N LYS A 152 -5.16 -25.04 -3.29
CA LYS A 152 -5.18 -26.15 -2.33
C LYS A 152 -5.88 -27.39 -2.89
N ILE A 153 -6.94 -27.22 -3.68
CA ILE A 153 -7.59 -28.30 -4.43
C ILE A 153 -6.59 -28.92 -5.42
N ASP A 154 -5.93 -28.10 -6.23
CA ASP A 154 -5.01 -28.57 -7.28
C ASP A 154 -3.80 -29.29 -6.66
N TYR A 155 -3.25 -28.77 -5.56
CA TYR A 155 -2.22 -29.43 -4.76
C TYR A 155 -2.71 -30.79 -4.22
N GLY A 156 -3.89 -30.79 -3.60
CA GLY A 156 -4.49 -32.00 -3.02
C GLY A 156 -4.78 -33.08 -4.08
N ASN A 157 -5.31 -32.70 -5.23
CA ASN A 157 -5.52 -33.60 -6.36
C ASN A 157 -4.18 -34.17 -6.84
N LYS A 158 -3.14 -33.34 -6.95
CA LYS A 158 -1.82 -33.81 -7.38
C LYS A 158 -1.20 -34.83 -6.41
N ILE A 159 -1.26 -34.61 -5.10
CA ILE A 159 -0.72 -35.57 -4.11
C ILE A 159 -1.58 -36.83 -3.97
N LEU A 160 -2.85 -36.76 -4.36
CA LEU A 160 -3.79 -37.88 -4.42
C LEU A 160 -3.82 -38.57 -5.79
N GLU A 161 -2.99 -38.13 -6.73
CA GLU A 161 -2.89 -38.67 -8.10
C GLU A 161 -4.22 -38.59 -8.88
N LEU A 162 -4.96 -37.50 -8.67
CA LEU A 162 -6.20 -37.15 -9.37
C LEU A 162 -5.94 -36.14 -10.50
N ASP A 163 -6.93 -36.01 -11.38
CA ASP A 163 -6.90 -35.03 -12.47
C ASP A 163 -6.86 -33.59 -11.94
N VAL A 164 -6.07 -32.77 -12.62
CA VAL A 164 -5.90 -31.34 -12.29
C VAL A 164 -6.64 -30.51 -13.32
N VAL A 165 -7.42 -29.56 -12.82
CA VAL A 165 -8.23 -28.68 -13.66
C VAL A 165 -7.42 -27.44 -14.04
N VAL A 166 -7.52 -27.03 -15.31
CA VAL A 166 -6.89 -25.80 -15.80
C VAL A 166 -7.82 -24.62 -15.50
N ARG A 167 -7.27 -23.54 -14.94
CA ARG A 167 -8.02 -22.38 -14.46
C ARG A 167 -7.61 -21.09 -15.14
N ASP A 168 -8.55 -20.15 -15.23
CA ASP A 168 -8.29 -18.77 -15.64
C ASP A 168 -7.61 -17.96 -14.51
N VAL A 169 -7.24 -16.71 -14.82
CA VAL A 169 -6.64 -15.75 -13.85
C VAL A 169 -7.56 -15.42 -12.66
N ASN A 170 -8.85 -15.72 -12.75
CA ASN A 170 -9.86 -15.48 -11.71
C ASN A 170 -10.16 -16.74 -10.87
N GLY A 171 -9.49 -17.87 -11.16
CA GLY A 171 -9.69 -19.16 -10.50
C GLY A 171 -10.88 -19.96 -11.00
N ASN A 172 -11.55 -19.53 -12.09
CA ASN A 172 -12.61 -20.33 -12.69
C ASN A 172 -12.02 -21.42 -13.57
N ILE A 173 -12.73 -22.54 -13.70
CA ILE A 173 -12.38 -23.62 -14.61
C ILE A 173 -12.40 -23.08 -16.05
N LEU A 174 -11.31 -23.28 -16.78
CA LEU A 174 -11.18 -22.84 -18.16
C LEU A 174 -12.04 -23.73 -19.06
N ASP A 175 -12.98 -23.11 -19.79
CA ASP A 175 -13.86 -23.81 -20.73
C ASP A 175 -13.09 -24.13 -22.03
N PRO A 176 -12.88 -25.41 -22.38
CA PRO A 176 -12.18 -25.80 -23.60
C PRO A 176 -12.88 -25.34 -24.89
N GLU A 177 -14.19 -25.11 -24.86
CA GLU A 177 -14.95 -24.61 -26.02
C GLU A 177 -14.72 -23.10 -26.25
N ARG A 178 -14.27 -22.38 -25.23
CA ARG A 178 -14.02 -20.92 -25.28
C ARG A 178 -12.54 -20.56 -25.35
N ALA A 179 -11.67 -21.42 -24.82
CA ALA A 179 -10.24 -21.21 -24.84
C ALA A 179 -9.62 -21.61 -26.18
N SER A 180 -8.67 -20.81 -26.65
CA SER A 180 -7.82 -21.20 -27.77
C SER A 180 -6.92 -22.39 -27.38
N VAL A 181 -6.51 -23.19 -28.37
CA VAL A 181 -5.56 -24.30 -28.15
C VAL A 181 -4.27 -23.81 -27.49
N ILE A 182 -3.81 -22.61 -27.86
CA ILE A 182 -2.61 -21.98 -27.31
C ILE A 182 -2.83 -21.55 -25.86
N SER A 183 -3.95 -20.88 -25.57
CA SER A 183 -4.27 -20.45 -24.21
C SER A 183 -4.48 -21.63 -23.26
N LEU A 184 -5.08 -22.71 -23.73
CA LEU A 184 -5.28 -23.93 -22.96
C LEU A 184 -3.94 -24.60 -22.64
N PHE A 185 -3.03 -24.66 -23.62
CA PHE A 185 -1.69 -25.19 -23.43
C PHE A 185 -0.87 -24.35 -22.44
N ARG A 186 -0.85 -23.01 -22.61
CA ARG A 186 -0.16 -22.09 -21.69
C ARG A 186 -0.70 -22.22 -20.27
N ALA A 187 -2.02 -22.22 -20.11
CA ALA A 187 -2.64 -22.37 -18.80
C ALA A 187 -2.34 -23.74 -18.17
N HIS A 188 -2.18 -24.81 -18.96
CA HIS A 188 -1.75 -26.11 -18.48
C HIS A 188 -0.28 -26.15 -18.04
N GLU A 189 0.64 -25.56 -18.82
CA GLU A 189 2.05 -25.42 -18.44
C GLU A 189 2.19 -24.59 -17.16
N ASP A 190 1.50 -23.45 -17.09
CA ASP A 190 1.48 -22.58 -15.91
C ASP A 190 0.92 -23.29 -14.68
N ALA A 191 -0.21 -24.00 -14.83
CA ALA A 191 -0.80 -24.77 -13.73
C ALA A 191 0.18 -25.85 -13.24
N THR A 192 0.83 -26.56 -14.16
CA THR A 192 1.79 -27.62 -13.82
C THR A 192 3.02 -27.06 -13.12
N ALA A 193 3.56 -25.93 -13.60
CA ALA A 193 4.69 -25.24 -12.97
C ALA A 193 4.34 -24.76 -11.55
N LYS A 194 3.20 -24.08 -11.38
CA LYS A 194 2.71 -23.59 -10.09
C LYS A 194 2.51 -24.71 -9.07
N ILE A 195 1.90 -25.82 -9.48
CA ILE A 195 1.70 -26.98 -8.60
C ILE A 195 3.03 -27.61 -8.21
N THR A 196 3.98 -27.72 -9.15
CA THR A 196 5.31 -28.29 -8.88
C THR A 196 6.11 -27.41 -7.91
N GLU A 197 6.04 -26.09 -8.06
CA GLU A 197 6.62 -25.13 -7.13
C GLU A 197 5.96 -25.25 -5.74
N ARG A 198 4.63 -25.31 -5.68
CA ARG A 198 3.88 -25.47 -4.42
C ARG A 198 4.24 -26.76 -3.68
N ILE A 199 4.45 -27.86 -4.41
CA ILE A 199 4.90 -29.12 -3.80
C ILE A 199 6.27 -28.94 -3.14
N LYS A 200 7.20 -28.21 -3.78
CA LYS A 200 8.51 -27.91 -3.20
C LYS A 200 8.37 -27.02 -1.95
N GLU A 201 7.52 -26.01 -2.00
CA GLU A 201 7.22 -25.14 -0.85
C GLU A 201 6.66 -25.93 0.33
N GLU A 202 5.62 -26.73 0.13
CA GLU A 202 4.97 -27.52 1.19
C GLU A 202 5.90 -28.63 1.73
N GLN A 203 6.76 -29.23 0.90
CA GLN A 203 7.79 -30.18 1.36
C GLN A 203 8.89 -29.51 2.20
N SER A 204 9.22 -28.25 1.91
CA SER A 204 10.16 -27.46 2.71
C SER A 204 9.53 -26.87 3.99
N ASN A 205 8.21 -26.64 4.00
CA ASN A 205 7.49 -25.96 5.06
C ASN A 205 7.00 -26.86 6.21
N VAL A 206 7.27 -28.18 6.18
CA VAL A 206 6.95 -29.10 7.31
C VAL A 206 7.67 -28.71 8.63
N GLN A 207 8.56 -27.70 8.61
CA GLN A 207 9.18 -27.10 9.80
C GLN A 207 8.73 -25.64 10.12
N MET A 208 7.81 -25.03 9.36
CA MET A 208 7.47 -23.59 9.44
C MET A 208 5.95 -23.27 9.51
N GLU A 209 5.13 -24.13 10.11
CA GLU A 209 3.64 -24.07 10.14
C GLU A 209 2.99 -22.86 10.88
N SER A 210 3.64 -21.69 10.99
CA SER A 210 3.11 -20.47 11.68
C SER A 210 2.83 -19.26 10.77
N SER A 211 2.88 -19.41 9.44
CA SER A 211 3.21 -18.31 8.51
C SER A 211 2.04 -17.58 7.81
N GLY A 212 0.78 -18.00 7.95
CA GLY A 212 -0.34 -17.42 7.18
C GLY A 212 -0.60 -15.93 7.46
N VAL A 213 -0.56 -15.52 8.72
CA VAL A 213 -0.71 -14.11 9.15
C VAL A 213 0.56 -13.32 8.85
N SER A 214 1.74 -13.95 9.01
CA SER A 214 3.04 -13.33 8.74
C SER A 214 3.20 -12.93 7.27
N ALA A 215 2.67 -13.72 6.33
CA ALA A 215 2.71 -13.39 4.89
C ALA A 215 1.88 -12.14 4.54
N ARG A 216 0.66 -11.99 5.10
CA ARG A 216 -0.17 -10.78 4.89
C ARG A 216 0.49 -9.54 5.47
N ILE A 217 1.09 -9.66 6.65
CA ILE A 217 1.83 -8.57 7.31
C ILE A 217 3.10 -8.20 6.50
N GLN A 218 3.72 -9.12 5.77
CA GLN A 218 4.89 -8.76 4.96
C GLN A 218 4.54 -8.08 3.62
N LEU A 219 3.32 -8.28 3.10
CA LEU A 219 2.89 -7.77 1.80
C LEU A 219 2.28 -6.35 1.88
N SER A 220 1.68 -5.99 3.01
CA SER A 220 1.07 -4.66 3.16
C SER A 220 2.11 -3.59 3.50
N PRO A 221 2.02 -2.38 2.92
CA PRO A 221 2.89 -1.26 3.28
C PRO A 221 2.50 -0.58 4.61
N THR A 222 1.31 -0.89 5.14
CA THR A 222 0.75 -0.21 6.32
C THR A 222 0.19 -1.20 7.34
N HIS A 223 0.63 -1.05 8.58
CA HIS A 223 0.30 -1.89 9.73
C HIS A 223 -0.18 -1.05 10.90
N SER A 224 -0.97 -1.65 11.77
CA SER A 224 -1.43 -1.05 13.01
C SER A 224 -1.46 -2.07 14.15
N LEU A 225 -1.36 -1.61 15.39
CA LEU A 225 -1.49 -2.44 16.59
C LEU A 225 -2.67 -1.94 17.42
N TYR A 226 -3.69 -2.77 17.55
CA TYR A 226 -4.78 -2.55 18.50
C TYR A 226 -4.36 -3.02 19.89
N VAL A 227 -4.55 -2.17 20.90
CA VAL A 227 -4.28 -2.45 22.31
C VAL A 227 -5.51 -2.05 23.13
N PHE A 228 -6.00 -2.97 23.94
CA PHE A 228 -7.09 -2.72 24.89
C PHE A 228 -6.63 -3.05 26.31
N VAL A 229 -6.58 -2.02 27.16
CA VAL A 229 -6.27 -2.17 28.59
C VAL A 229 -7.50 -2.72 29.30
N ARG A 230 -7.44 -3.97 29.73
CA ARG A 230 -8.52 -4.67 30.43
C ARG A 230 -8.58 -4.32 31.91
N ASN A 231 -7.41 -4.17 32.55
CA ASN A 231 -7.33 -3.85 33.97
C ASN A 231 -5.98 -3.20 34.31
N PHE A 232 -5.97 -2.36 35.34
CA PHE A 232 -4.77 -1.71 35.88
C PHE A 232 -4.64 -2.00 37.38
N VAL A 233 -3.65 -2.80 37.76
CA VAL A 233 -3.47 -3.29 39.13
C VAL A 233 -2.23 -2.63 39.73
N CYS A 234 -2.40 -1.41 40.25
CA CYS A 234 -1.36 -0.72 41.00
C CYS A 234 -1.97 0.25 42.02
N ARG A 235 -1.43 0.27 43.24
CA ARG A 235 -1.88 1.19 44.31
C ARG A 235 -1.06 2.48 44.26
N ILE A 236 -1.50 3.46 43.46
CA ILE A 236 -0.79 4.74 43.36
C ILE A 236 -1.17 5.69 44.51
N GLY A 237 -2.46 5.72 44.90
CA GLY A 237 -2.95 6.52 46.02
C GLY A 237 -3.02 8.04 45.78
N GLU A 238 -2.66 8.49 44.57
CA GLU A 238 -2.79 9.87 44.10
C GLU A 238 -3.30 9.85 42.65
N ASP A 239 -3.85 10.97 42.19
CA ASP A 239 -4.16 11.16 40.77
C ASP A 239 -2.92 10.90 39.91
N SER A 240 -3.07 10.29 38.74
CA SER A 240 -1.95 9.86 37.91
C SER A 240 -2.25 9.98 36.42
N GLU A 241 -1.18 10.00 35.64
CA GLU A 241 -1.18 10.04 34.18
C GLU A 241 -0.43 8.81 33.67
N LEU A 242 -1.09 8.01 32.84
CA LEU A 242 -0.53 6.80 32.23
C LEU A 242 -0.24 7.10 30.76
N PHE A 243 1.04 7.08 30.37
CA PHE A 243 1.50 7.32 29.01
C PHE A 243 1.92 5.99 28.35
N MET A 244 1.10 5.48 27.45
CA MET A 244 1.40 4.25 26.71
C MET A 244 1.91 4.53 25.31
N SER A 245 3.00 3.90 24.88
CA SER A 245 3.55 4.09 23.53
C SER A 245 4.36 2.89 23.06
N LEU A 246 4.63 2.85 21.75
CA LEU A 246 5.57 1.92 21.14
C LEU A 246 6.99 2.48 21.26
N TYR A 247 7.96 1.66 21.64
CA TYR A 247 9.33 2.08 21.93
C TYR A 247 10.36 1.20 21.22
N ASP A 248 11.40 1.85 20.69
CA ASP A 248 12.60 1.20 20.18
C ASP A 248 13.73 1.30 21.21
N PRO A 249 14.16 0.18 21.83
CA PRO A 249 15.21 0.18 22.84
C PRO A 249 16.61 0.40 22.24
N ASN A 250 16.82 0.08 20.96
CA ASN A 250 18.12 0.23 20.29
C ASN A 250 18.36 1.71 19.96
N LYS A 251 17.32 2.40 19.48
CA LYS A 251 17.38 3.86 19.24
C LYS A 251 17.11 4.71 20.47
N GLN A 252 16.58 4.11 21.54
CA GLN A 252 16.13 4.78 22.75
C GLN A 252 15.08 5.89 22.49
N THR A 253 14.12 5.58 21.62
CA THR A 253 13.11 6.55 21.17
C THR A 253 11.73 5.92 21.07
N ASN A 254 10.69 6.70 21.33
CA ASN A 254 9.32 6.33 21.01
C ASN A 254 9.13 6.24 19.49
N ILE A 255 8.36 5.24 19.05
CA ILE A 255 7.94 5.04 17.65
C ILE A 255 6.58 5.71 17.42
N SER A 256 5.73 5.79 18.46
CA SER A 256 4.38 6.33 18.37
C SER A 256 4.15 7.51 19.31
N GLU A 257 3.09 8.27 19.05
CA GLU A 257 2.48 9.17 20.03
C GLU A 257 2.12 8.40 21.32
N ASN A 258 2.14 9.11 22.45
CA ASN A 258 1.67 8.56 23.72
C ASN A 258 0.14 8.50 23.72
N TYR A 259 -0.44 7.37 24.10
CA TYR A 259 -1.82 7.26 24.52
C TYR A 259 -1.92 7.63 26.01
N LEU A 260 -2.65 8.71 26.32
CA LEU A 260 -2.74 9.25 27.67
C LEU A 260 -4.06 8.85 28.34
N VAL A 261 -3.96 8.16 29.48
CA VAL A 261 -5.10 7.86 30.35
C VAL A 261 -4.92 8.57 31.68
N ARG A 262 -5.88 9.44 32.04
CA ARG A 262 -5.90 10.11 33.36
C ARG A 262 -6.54 9.20 34.39
N TRP A 263 -5.75 8.73 35.34
CA TRP A 263 -6.15 7.82 36.41
C TRP A 263 -6.43 8.59 37.70
N GLY A 264 -7.57 8.32 38.33
CA GLY A 264 -7.97 8.97 39.58
C GLY A 264 -7.38 8.30 40.83
N ASP A 265 -7.28 9.07 41.90
CA ASP A 265 -6.87 8.61 43.24
C ASP A 265 -7.72 7.44 43.80
N LYS A 266 -8.98 7.32 43.38
CA LYS A 266 -9.90 6.21 43.71
C LYS A 266 -9.63 4.89 42.96
N GLY A 267 -8.63 4.84 42.08
CA GLY A 267 -8.30 3.64 41.31
C GLY A 267 -9.18 3.40 40.07
N LEU A 268 -9.82 4.45 39.55
CA LEU A 268 -10.62 4.43 38.32
C LEU A 268 -10.15 5.54 37.37
N PRO A 269 -10.36 5.41 36.04
CA PRO A 269 -10.19 6.54 35.12
C PRO A 269 -10.98 7.76 35.58
N LYS A 270 -10.41 8.96 35.44
CA LYS A 270 -11.09 10.22 35.83
C LYS A 270 -12.33 10.49 34.99
N ASP A 271 -12.31 10.06 33.73
CA ASP A 271 -13.46 10.13 32.85
C ASP A 271 -14.25 8.82 32.93
N ILE A 272 -15.50 8.90 33.36
CA ILE A 272 -16.37 7.73 33.54
C ILE A 272 -16.65 7.06 32.18
N GLU A 273 -16.62 7.82 31.08
CA GLU A 273 -16.82 7.27 29.73
C GLU A 273 -15.69 6.32 29.33
N MET A 274 -14.51 6.43 29.95
CA MET A 274 -13.36 5.58 29.66
C MET A 274 -13.37 4.22 30.37
N LEU A 275 -14.28 3.97 31.33
CA LEU A 275 -14.29 2.74 32.15
C LEU A 275 -14.31 1.45 31.32
N ASN A 276 -14.93 1.48 30.13
CA ASN A 276 -15.00 0.34 29.20
C ASN A 276 -14.31 0.61 27.85
N ASN A 277 -13.61 1.74 27.73
CA ASN A 277 -13.10 2.22 26.45
C ASN A 277 -11.62 2.61 26.50
N LEU A 278 -10.80 1.83 27.22
CA LEU A 278 -9.35 1.99 27.25
C LEU A 278 -8.68 1.35 26.02
N LYS A 279 -9.17 1.71 24.83
CA LYS A 279 -8.78 1.13 23.54
C LYS A 279 -8.00 2.15 22.72
N VAL A 280 -6.84 1.72 22.22
CA VAL A 280 -6.01 2.51 21.31
C VAL A 280 -5.58 1.68 20.11
N VAL A 281 -5.54 2.31 18.95
CA VAL A 281 -4.87 1.79 17.76
C VAL A 281 -3.63 2.63 17.49
N PHE A 282 -2.46 2.00 17.58
CA PHE A 282 -1.21 2.56 17.09
C PHE A 282 -1.16 2.35 15.58
N THR A 283 -1.11 3.42 14.79
CA THR A 283 -1.25 3.37 13.32
C THR A 283 -0.03 3.96 12.59
N ASP A 284 -0.04 3.94 11.25
CA ASP A 284 1.01 4.41 10.35
C ASP A 284 2.35 3.62 10.44
N LEU A 285 2.32 2.37 10.91
CA LEU A 285 3.53 1.55 11.03
C LEU A 285 3.88 0.94 9.66
N GLY A 286 5.11 1.16 9.19
CA GLY A 286 5.57 0.64 7.89
C GLY A 286 6.50 -0.57 8.04
N ASN A 287 6.93 -1.14 6.92
CA ASN A 287 7.83 -2.30 6.91
C ASN A 287 9.17 -2.02 7.59
N LYS A 288 9.68 -0.78 7.47
CA LYS A 288 10.88 -0.32 8.19
C LYS A 288 10.73 -0.41 9.71
N ASP A 289 9.52 -0.18 10.25
CA ASP A 289 9.27 -0.28 11.67
C ASP A 289 9.17 -1.74 12.10
N LEU A 290 8.42 -2.57 11.36
CA LEU A 290 8.27 -4.01 11.65
C LEU A 290 9.59 -4.79 11.54
N ASN A 291 10.51 -4.35 10.67
CA ASN A 291 11.83 -4.96 10.50
C ASN A 291 12.82 -4.61 11.61
N ARG A 292 12.46 -3.75 12.58
CA ARG A 292 13.31 -3.51 13.76
C ARG A 292 13.52 -4.80 14.54
N GLU A 293 14.69 -4.95 15.15
CA GLU A 293 15.04 -6.16 15.90
C GLU A 293 14.05 -6.40 17.03
N LYS A 294 13.81 -5.37 17.85
CA LYS A 294 12.86 -5.40 18.97
C LYS A 294 11.95 -4.17 18.99
N ILE A 295 10.69 -4.40 19.34
CA ILE A 295 9.68 -3.35 19.60
C ILE A 295 9.03 -3.66 20.95
N TYR A 296 8.95 -2.63 21.80
CA TYR A 296 8.35 -2.74 23.12
C TYR A 296 7.08 -1.90 23.21
N LEU A 297 6.08 -2.42 23.93
CA LEU A 297 4.97 -1.62 24.46
C LEU A 297 5.38 -1.14 25.85
N ILE A 298 5.36 0.17 26.05
CA ILE A 298 5.76 0.80 27.31
C ILE A 298 4.58 1.57 27.90
N CYS A 299 4.55 1.70 29.23
CA CYS A 299 3.63 2.54 29.97
C CYS A 299 4.41 3.31 31.05
N GLN A 300 4.51 4.63 30.92
CA GLN A 300 5.15 5.49 31.91
C GLN A 300 4.08 6.10 32.83
N ILE A 301 4.30 6.03 34.14
CA ILE A 301 3.34 6.50 35.14
C ILE A 301 3.90 7.74 35.84
N VAL A 302 3.15 8.83 35.75
CA VAL A 302 3.42 10.10 36.43
C VAL A 302 2.31 10.34 37.45
N ARG A 303 2.68 10.47 38.73
CA ARG A 303 1.73 10.82 39.79
C ARG A 303 1.62 12.34 39.92
N VAL A 304 0.42 12.82 40.21
CA VAL A 304 0.07 14.23 40.34
C VAL A 304 -0.44 14.49 41.76
N GLY A 305 0.37 15.19 42.56
CA GLY A 305 0.07 15.31 43.99
C GLY A 305 1.01 16.25 44.74
N ARG A 306 1.40 15.86 45.96
CA ARG A 306 2.23 16.68 46.87
C ARG A 306 3.69 16.26 46.83
N MET A 307 4.67 17.17 46.91
CA MET A 307 6.10 16.83 46.73
C MET A 307 6.57 15.62 47.56
N GLU A 308 6.36 15.65 48.87
CA GLU A 308 6.71 14.59 49.83
C GLU A 308 5.43 14.00 50.45
N LEU A 309 5.39 12.68 50.63
CA LEU A 309 4.28 11.94 51.23
C LEU A 309 4.32 11.90 52.76
N LYS A 310 5.34 12.48 53.41
CA LYS A 310 5.44 12.48 54.88
C LYS A 310 4.34 13.36 55.48
N ASP A 311 3.53 12.78 56.36
CA ASP A 311 2.50 13.49 57.12
C ASP A 311 3.13 14.54 58.03
N ASN A 312 3.10 15.79 57.57
CA ASN A 312 3.47 16.95 58.38
C ASN A 312 2.19 17.65 58.82
N ASN A 313 1.71 17.29 60.01
CA ASN A 313 0.38 17.63 60.53
C ASN A 313 0.05 19.12 60.72
N ASN A 314 0.92 20.07 60.35
CA ASN A 314 0.71 21.50 60.65
C ASN A 314 0.99 22.50 59.50
N LYS A 315 1.26 22.07 58.26
CA LYS A 315 1.53 23.00 57.13
C LYS A 315 0.85 22.55 55.84
N LYS A 316 0.23 23.49 55.11
CA LYS A 316 -0.34 23.22 53.78
C LYS A 316 0.77 22.90 52.77
N CYS A 317 0.69 21.70 52.19
CA CYS A 317 1.62 21.24 51.17
C CYS A 317 1.21 21.75 49.78
N THR A 318 2.19 21.97 48.91
CA THR A 318 1.94 22.29 47.49
C THR A 318 1.29 21.10 46.80
N MET A 319 0.20 21.33 46.06
CA MET A 319 -0.57 20.31 45.36
C MET A 319 -0.38 20.42 43.83
N GLY A 320 -0.72 19.36 43.09
CA GLY A 320 -0.74 19.35 41.62
C GLY A 320 0.63 19.19 40.95
N LEU A 321 1.63 18.69 41.68
CA LEU A 321 2.99 18.50 41.18
C LEU A 321 3.12 17.15 40.46
N ARG A 322 3.53 17.18 39.19
CA ARG A 322 3.83 15.99 38.36
C ARG A 322 5.17 15.40 38.77
N ARG A 323 5.19 14.15 39.23
CA ARG A 323 6.38 13.43 39.72
C ARG A 323 6.45 12.04 39.12
N PRO A 324 7.66 11.50 38.89
CA PRO A 324 7.80 10.15 38.35
C PRO A 324 7.28 9.13 39.38
N PHE A 325 6.61 8.07 38.89
CA PHE A 325 6.14 6.96 39.73
C PHE A 325 6.74 5.62 39.31
N GLY A 326 6.77 5.31 38.01
CA GLY A 326 7.38 4.08 37.49
C GLY A 326 7.08 3.81 36.03
N VAL A 327 7.51 2.65 35.55
CA VAL A 327 7.32 2.21 34.15
C VAL A 327 6.85 0.75 34.09
N ALA A 328 6.09 0.40 33.07
CA ALA A 328 5.76 -0.97 32.73
C ALA A 328 6.19 -1.24 31.28
N VAL A 329 6.78 -2.39 31.01
CA VAL A 329 7.45 -2.66 29.72
C VAL A 329 7.21 -4.11 29.29
N MET A 330 6.85 -4.32 28.03
CA MET A 330 6.66 -5.64 27.44
C MET A 330 7.23 -5.69 26.02
N ASP A 331 7.97 -6.75 25.71
CA ASP A 331 8.41 -7.04 24.33
C ASP A 331 7.22 -7.59 23.53
N ILE A 332 6.89 -6.92 22.42
CA ILE A 332 5.77 -7.26 21.55
C ILE A 332 6.23 -7.64 20.14
N SER A 333 7.53 -7.85 19.94
CA SER A 333 8.14 -8.07 18.63
C SER A 333 7.52 -9.24 17.87
N ASP A 334 7.23 -10.34 18.55
CA ASP A 334 6.63 -11.53 17.92
C ASP A 334 5.15 -11.35 17.58
N ILE A 335 4.45 -10.47 18.31
CA ILE A 335 3.04 -10.16 18.07
C ILE A 335 2.92 -9.26 16.84
N ILE A 336 3.70 -8.18 16.79
CA ILE A 336 3.64 -7.21 15.69
C ILE A 336 4.20 -7.76 14.38
N LYS A 337 5.14 -8.70 14.43
CA LYS A 337 5.67 -9.44 13.26
C LYS A 337 4.77 -10.59 12.80
N GLY A 338 3.65 -10.84 13.50
CA GLY A 338 2.73 -11.92 13.18
C GLY A 338 3.27 -13.34 13.40
N LYS A 339 4.31 -13.50 14.24
CA LYS A 339 4.83 -14.83 14.62
C LYS A 339 3.98 -15.51 15.68
N THR A 340 3.32 -14.71 16.52
CA THR A 340 2.39 -15.18 17.54
C THR A 340 0.98 -14.75 17.18
N GLU A 341 0.10 -15.71 16.89
CA GLU A 341 -1.32 -15.41 16.79
C GLU A 341 -1.87 -14.98 18.15
N CYS A 342 -2.48 -13.80 18.16
CA CYS A 342 -3.15 -13.26 19.33
C CYS A 342 -4.66 -13.30 19.09
N ASP A 343 -5.32 -14.19 19.81
CA ASP A 343 -6.77 -14.19 19.93
C ASP A 343 -7.22 -12.98 20.78
N GLU A 344 -8.40 -12.44 20.49
CA GLU A 344 -8.99 -11.25 21.13
C GLU A 344 -9.20 -11.44 22.65
N GLU A 345 -9.27 -12.70 23.09
CA GLU A 345 -9.42 -13.09 24.49
C GLU A 345 -8.09 -13.26 25.24
N LYS A 346 -6.96 -13.34 24.53
CA LYS A 346 -5.66 -13.59 25.15
C LYS A 346 -5.14 -12.35 25.86
N GLN A 347 -5.13 -12.40 27.20
CA GLN A 347 -4.65 -11.32 28.04
C GLN A 347 -3.16 -11.46 28.34
N TYR A 348 -2.45 -10.35 28.29
CA TYR A 348 -1.04 -10.23 28.62
C TYR A 348 -0.87 -9.35 29.86
N PHE A 349 0.00 -9.76 30.78
CA PHE A 349 0.34 -8.99 31.97
C PHE A 349 1.66 -8.25 31.76
N ILE A 350 1.62 -6.92 31.89
CA ILE A 350 2.79 -6.05 31.80
C ILE A 350 3.23 -5.67 33.22
N PRO A 351 4.38 -6.16 33.70
CA PRO A 351 4.85 -5.92 35.05
C PRO A 351 5.22 -4.44 35.28
N PHE A 352 4.73 -3.87 36.38
CA PHE A 352 5.05 -2.50 36.78
C PHE A 352 6.31 -2.42 37.65
N HIS A 353 7.20 -1.49 37.32
CA HIS A 353 8.46 -1.24 38.01
C HIS A 353 8.47 0.18 38.58
N PRO A 354 8.40 0.35 39.92
CA PRO A 354 8.41 1.67 40.54
C PRO A 354 9.79 2.33 40.48
N VAL A 355 9.81 3.66 40.55
CA VAL A 355 11.05 4.42 40.77
C VAL A 355 11.47 4.28 42.25
N ILE A 356 12.55 3.56 42.51
CA ILE A 356 13.06 3.28 43.86
C ILE A 356 14.07 4.35 44.32
N ALA A 357 15.00 4.72 43.43
CA ALA A 357 16.04 5.69 43.74
C ALA A 357 15.59 7.12 43.42
N GLU A 358 15.90 8.07 44.30
CA GLU A 358 15.55 9.49 44.12
C GLU A 358 16.17 10.12 42.87
N ASN A 359 17.25 9.53 42.33
CA ASN A 359 17.96 9.98 41.14
C ASN A 359 17.59 9.20 39.86
N ASP A 360 16.66 8.24 39.90
CA ASP A 360 16.27 7.48 38.72
C ASP A 360 15.29 8.26 37.84
N PHE A 361 15.67 8.48 36.59
CA PHE A 361 14.79 9.05 35.56
C PHE A 361 13.93 7.96 34.92
N LEU A 362 12.70 8.29 34.48
CA LEU A 362 11.80 7.34 33.84
C LEU A 362 12.44 6.70 32.59
N HIS A 363 13.14 7.50 31.79
CA HIS A 363 13.87 7.03 30.61
C HIS A 363 15.01 6.05 30.97
N THR A 364 15.77 6.34 32.04
CA THR A 364 16.84 5.44 32.49
C THR A 364 16.27 4.13 33.04
N LEU A 365 15.18 4.22 33.81
CA LEU A 365 14.48 3.04 34.33
C LEU A 365 13.93 2.17 33.20
N LEU A 366 13.34 2.79 32.18
CA LEU A 366 12.86 2.10 30.98
C LEU A 366 13.97 1.25 30.35
N ASN A 367 15.14 1.84 30.12
CA ASN A 367 16.29 1.14 29.54
C ASN A 367 16.78 0.00 30.45
N LYS A 368 16.85 0.20 31.77
CA LYS A 368 17.19 -0.87 32.73
C LYS A 368 16.20 -2.04 32.62
N VAL A 369 14.89 -1.78 32.66
CA VAL A 369 13.84 -2.82 32.61
C VAL A 369 13.85 -3.58 31.27
N THR A 370 14.16 -2.92 30.15
CA THR A 370 14.31 -3.64 28.87
C THR A 370 15.45 -4.67 28.87
N THR A 371 16.44 -4.52 29.76
CA THR A 371 17.59 -5.42 29.88
C THR A 371 17.45 -6.49 30.98
N THR A 372 16.69 -6.22 32.04
CA THR A 372 16.54 -7.12 33.20
C THR A 372 15.08 -7.51 33.43
N ARG A 373 14.77 -8.82 33.38
CA ARG A 373 13.44 -9.35 33.76
C ARG A 373 13.33 -9.40 35.28
N GLY A 374 12.69 -8.40 35.88
CA GLY A 374 12.37 -8.34 37.31
C GLY A 374 10.98 -8.89 37.61
N ASP A 375 10.81 -9.46 38.82
CA ASP A 375 9.51 -9.90 39.33
C ASP A 375 8.81 -8.73 40.04
N SER A 376 7.60 -8.36 39.59
CA SER A 376 6.93 -7.11 39.98
C SER A 376 5.91 -7.24 41.12
N GLY A 377 5.99 -8.32 41.92
CA GLY A 377 5.14 -8.49 43.11
C GLY A 377 3.64 -8.43 42.81
N GLY A 378 3.23 -8.81 41.59
CA GLY A 378 1.83 -8.81 41.14
C GLY A 378 1.24 -7.46 40.72
N GLN A 379 2.01 -6.36 40.70
CA GLN A 379 1.54 -5.07 40.20
C GLN A 379 1.83 -4.91 38.69
N GLY A 380 0.87 -4.40 37.92
CA GLY A 380 0.99 -4.30 36.46
C GLY A 380 -0.30 -3.97 35.71
N LEU A 381 -0.22 -4.03 34.38
CA LEU A 381 -1.33 -3.80 33.46
C LEU A 381 -1.75 -5.09 32.76
N TRP A 382 -3.06 -5.33 32.66
CA TRP A 382 -3.61 -6.39 31.82
C TRP A 382 -4.05 -5.80 30.48
N VAL A 383 -3.51 -6.31 29.38
CA VAL A 383 -3.80 -5.83 28.03
C VAL A 383 -4.17 -6.97 27.09
N THR A 384 -5.07 -6.73 26.14
CA THR A 384 -5.28 -7.57 24.96
C THR A 384 -4.76 -6.83 23.74
N MET A 385 -4.07 -7.52 22.84
CA MET A 385 -3.42 -6.89 21.68
C MET A 385 -3.68 -7.67 20.41
N LYS A 386 -3.84 -6.98 19.28
CA LYS A 386 -4.02 -7.60 17.96
C LYS A 386 -3.32 -6.76 16.90
N ALA A 387 -2.46 -7.40 16.11
CA ALA A 387 -1.88 -6.78 14.92
C ALA A 387 -2.94 -6.71 13.82
N LEU A 388 -3.10 -5.55 13.21
CA LEU A 388 -4.08 -5.27 12.15
C LEU A 388 -3.33 -4.74 10.93
N VAL A 389 -3.84 -5.06 9.74
CA VAL A 389 -3.25 -4.65 8.46
C VAL A 389 -4.12 -3.56 7.84
N GLY A 390 -3.50 -2.54 7.25
CA GLY A 390 -4.18 -1.44 6.57
C GLY A 390 -4.09 -0.10 7.30
N ASP A 391 -4.58 0.95 6.63
CA ASP A 391 -4.74 2.27 7.23
C ASP A 391 -5.97 2.32 8.16
N ILE A 392 -6.14 3.44 8.88
CA ILE A 392 -7.26 3.58 9.83
C ILE A 392 -8.64 3.51 9.17
N VAL A 393 -8.77 3.89 7.89
CA VAL A 393 -10.03 3.86 7.15
C VAL A 393 -10.36 2.42 6.77
N GLN A 394 -9.37 1.66 6.33
CA GLN A 394 -9.47 0.24 6.03
C GLN A 394 -9.77 -0.58 7.29
N ILE A 395 -9.01 -0.39 8.36
CA ILE A 395 -9.17 -1.12 9.62
C ILE A 395 -10.57 -0.93 10.22
N ARG A 396 -11.13 0.29 10.17
CA ARG A 396 -12.49 0.56 10.64
C ARG A 396 -13.57 -0.13 9.81
N LYS A 397 -13.30 -0.44 8.53
CA LYS A 397 -14.22 -1.18 7.65
C LYS A 397 -14.11 -2.69 7.85
N GLU A 398 -12.89 -3.20 8.00
CA GLU A 398 -12.61 -4.64 8.14
C GLU A 398 -12.84 -5.16 9.56
N TYR A 399 -12.58 -4.33 10.58
CA TYR A 399 -12.68 -4.71 11.99
C TYR A 399 -13.58 -3.75 12.81
N PRO A 400 -14.84 -3.51 12.39
CA PRO A 400 -15.72 -2.53 13.05
C PRO A 400 -16.07 -2.91 14.50
N HIS A 401 -15.96 -4.18 14.88
CA HIS A 401 -16.18 -4.67 16.25
C HIS A 401 -15.00 -4.37 17.19
N LEU A 402 -13.80 -4.20 16.65
CA LEU A 402 -12.59 -3.85 17.41
C LEU A 402 -12.35 -2.34 17.43
N VAL A 403 -12.43 -1.71 16.26
CA VAL A 403 -12.05 -0.32 16.05
C VAL A 403 -13.26 0.48 15.63
N ASP A 404 -13.92 1.07 16.63
CA ASP A 404 -15.05 1.97 16.42
C ASP A 404 -14.58 3.44 16.31
N ARG A 405 -15.54 4.37 16.25
CA ARG A 405 -15.25 5.81 16.20
C ARG A 405 -14.72 6.37 17.53
N SER A 406 -14.98 5.68 18.65
CA SER A 406 -14.55 6.08 19.99
C SER A 406 -13.14 5.58 20.33
N THR A 407 -12.63 4.61 19.57
CA THR A 407 -11.28 4.06 19.70
C THR A 407 -10.25 5.14 19.40
N VAL A 408 -9.33 5.37 20.35
CA VAL A 408 -8.30 6.40 20.23
C VAL A 408 -7.27 5.98 19.18
N VAL A 409 -6.82 6.93 18.37
CA VAL A 409 -5.80 6.69 17.34
C VAL A 409 -4.53 7.40 17.76
N ALA A 410 -3.47 6.63 18.01
CA ALA A 410 -2.13 7.14 18.28
C ALA A 410 -1.26 6.94 17.03
N ARG A 411 -0.86 8.03 16.38
CA ARG A 411 -0.10 7.94 15.12
C ARG A 411 1.38 7.65 15.41
N LYS A 412 2.09 7.13 14.41
CA LYS A 412 3.55 7.03 14.42
C LYS A 412 4.20 8.43 14.52
N LEU A 413 5.32 8.55 15.24
CA LEU A 413 6.21 9.71 15.22
C LEU A 413 7.02 9.70 13.92
N GLY A 414 6.41 10.20 12.84
CA GLY A 414 6.95 10.15 11.49
C GLY A 414 5.85 9.84 10.47
N PHE A 415 6.21 9.84 9.19
CA PHE A 415 5.27 9.50 8.13
C PHE A 415 4.99 7.99 8.01
N PRO A 416 3.79 7.60 7.56
CA PRO A 416 3.57 6.28 7.00
C PRO A 416 4.48 6.04 5.79
N GLU A 417 4.62 4.79 5.36
CA GLU A 417 5.46 4.42 4.21
C GLU A 417 4.96 5.00 2.89
N ILE A 418 3.63 5.22 2.77
CA ILE A 418 2.97 5.83 1.62
C ILE A 418 2.18 7.05 2.10
N ILE A 419 2.36 8.19 1.41
CA ILE A 419 1.57 9.40 1.62
C ILE A 419 0.70 9.59 0.38
N MET A 420 -0.61 9.41 0.53
CA MET A 420 -1.54 9.56 -0.59
C MET A 420 -1.73 11.04 -0.94
N PRO A 421 -1.93 11.38 -2.24
CA PRO A 421 -2.22 12.77 -2.62
C PRO A 421 -3.47 13.26 -1.87
N GLY A 422 -3.41 14.48 -1.34
CA GLY A 422 -4.47 15.09 -0.53
C GLY A 422 -4.43 14.78 0.97
N ASP A 423 -3.60 13.86 1.47
CA ASP A 423 -3.42 13.67 2.92
C ASP A 423 -2.65 14.87 3.52
N ILE A 424 -3.30 15.60 4.42
CA ILE A 424 -2.73 16.79 5.06
C ILE A 424 -2.35 16.45 6.50
N ARG A 425 -1.05 16.35 6.75
CA ARG A 425 -0.47 16.15 8.07
C ARG A 425 0.48 17.29 8.43
N ASN A 426 0.36 17.84 9.64
CA ASN A 426 1.19 18.91 10.19
C ASN A 426 1.37 18.74 11.70
N ASP A 427 1.98 17.62 12.10
CA ASP A 427 2.28 17.37 13.52
C ASP A 427 3.70 17.84 13.84
N ILE A 428 3.86 18.65 14.89
CA ILE A 428 5.18 19.06 15.40
C ILE A 428 5.37 18.39 16.75
N TYR A 429 6.30 17.45 16.85
CA TYR A 429 6.63 16.80 18.10
C TYR A 429 7.80 17.53 18.76
N LEU A 430 7.61 17.89 20.03
CA LEU A 430 8.60 18.54 20.85
C LEU A 430 8.94 17.63 22.02
N THR A 431 10.24 17.40 22.22
CA THR A 431 10.76 16.65 23.36
C THR A 431 11.52 17.59 24.29
N LEU A 432 11.08 17.70 25.54
CA LEU A 432 11.90 18.28 26.61
C LEU A 432 13.00 17.29 26.95
N HIS A 433 14.22 17.54 26.46
CA HIS A 433 15.29 16.56 26.56
C HIS A 433 15.95 16.59 27.94
N SER A 434 16.66 17.69 28.24
CA SER A 434 17.41 17.83 29.49
C SER A 434 17.69 19.28 29.83
N GLY A 435 18.06 19.54 31.08
CA GLY A 435 18.65 20.81 31.50
C GLY A 435 19.79 20.63 32.48
N ASP A 436 20.55 21.69 32.70
CA ASP A 436 21.55 21.84 33.76
C ASP A 436 21.31 23.20 34.42
N PHE A 437 20.93 23.21 35.70
CA PHE A 437 20.61 24.46 36.41
C PHE A 437 21.45 24.56 37.68
N ASP A 438 22.29 25.59 37.74
CA ASP A 438 23.15 25.81 38.91
C ASP A 438 22.30 26.24 40.13
N LYS A 439 22.75 25.85 41.33
CA LYS A 439 22.17 26.30 42.60
C LYS A 439 22.53 27.75 42.92
N TYR A 440 23.54 28.31 42.26
CA TYR A 440 24.12 29.61 42.57
C TYR A 440 24.51 29.67 44.05
N ASN A 441 23.98 30.65 44.81
CA ASN A 441 24.29 30.83 46.23
C ASN A 441 23.34 30.07 47.17
N LYS A 442 22.40 29.25 46.65
CA LYS A 442 21.48 28.45 47.49
C LYS A 442 22.19 27.18 48.01
N THR A 443 21.76 26.72 49.19
CA THR A 443 22.30 25.50 49.82
C THR A 443 21.84 24.22 49.11
N THR A 444 20.59 24.20 48.65
CA THR A 444 19.95 23.06 47.95
C THR A 444 19.79 23.33 46.46
N GLN A 445 19.69 22.25 45.68
CA GLN A 445 19.33 22.34 44.27
C GLN A 445 17.86 22.76 44.10
N LYS A 446 17.54 23.34 42.95
CA LYS A 446 16.16 23.72 42.63
C LYS A 446 15.39 22.51 42.12
N ASN A 447 14.16 22.32 42.58
CA ASN A 447 13.17 21.47 41.92
C ASN A 447 12.63 22.23 40.72
N VAL A 448 13.15 21.95 39.51
CA VAL A 448 12.84 22.74 38.31
C VAL A 448 11.60 22.19 37.63
N GLU A 449 10.62 23.07 37.41
CA GLU A 449 9.48 22.86 36.52
C GLU A 449 9.69 23.71 35.26
N VAL A 450 9.57 23.10 34.08
CA VAL A 450 9.54 23.80 32.81
C VAL A 450 8.09 24.04 32.43
N ILE A 451 7.74 25.31 32.24
CA ILE A 451 6.42 25.74 31.78
C ILE A 451 6.57 26.18 30.33
N MET A 452 5.93 25.46 29.41
CA MET A 452 5.99 25.76 27.99
C MET A 452 4.65 26.31 27.48
N LEU A 453 4.75 27.39 26.71
CA LEU A 453 3.63 28.10 26.10
C LEU A 453 3.90 28.28 24.61
N VAL A 454 2.85 28.18 23.80
CA VAL A 454 2.87 28.58 22.38
C VAL A 454 2.38 30.02 22.32
N CYS A 455 3.20 30.92 21.78
CA CYS A 455 2.91 32.34 21.72
C CYS A 455 2.92 32.85 20.28
N ASP A 456 2.08 33.83 19.99
CA ASP A 456 2.13 34.62 18.75
C ASP A 456 3.15 35.76 18.83
N GLU A 457 3.26 36.53 17.74
CA GLU A 457 4.17 37.66 17.58
C GLU A 457 3.94 38.78 18.61
N ASP A 458 2.73 38.88 19.18
CA ASP A 458 2.36 39.82 20.23
C ASP A 458 2.57 39.25 21.65
N GLY A 459 2.90 37.96 21.76
CA GLY A 459 3.18 37.27 23.02
C GLY A 459 1.95 36.68 23.70
N LYS A 460 0.80 36.71 23.02
CA LYS A 460 -0.44 36.11 23.49
C LYS A 460 -0.36 34.60 23.31
N VAL A 461 -0.90 33.88 24.30
CA VAL A 461 -0.88 32.41 24.29
C VAL A 461 -1.92 31.88 23.30
N VAL A 462 -1.49 31.02 22.38
CA VAL A 462 -2.38 30.35 21.44
C VAL A 462 -3.15 29.25 22.17
N PRO A 463 -4.49 29.32 22.23
CA PRO A 463 -5.29 28.37 22.99
C PRO A 463 -5.25 26.98 22.36
N ASN A 464 -5.33 25.94 23.19
CA ASN A 464 -5.50 24.53 22.81
C ASN A 464 -4.46 24.02 21.80
N SER A 465 -3.23 24.51 21.89
CA SER A 465 -2.15 24.26 20.94
C SER A 465 -1.23 23.10 21.32
N ILE A 466 -1.38 22.53 22.52
CA ILE A 466 -0.48 21.47 23.02
C ILE A 466 -1.27 20.21 23.35
N CYS A 467 -0.89 19.07 22.78
CA CYS A 467 -1.46 17.75 23.06
C CYS A 467 -0.42 16.87 23.75
N LEU A 468 -0.67 16.49 25.01
CA LEU A 468 0.24 15.64 25.79
C LEU A 468 0.26 14.18 25.31
N GLY A 469 -0.83 13.73 24.69
CA GLY A 469 -0.98 12.40 24.12
C GLY A 469 -2.29 12.27 23.35
N ALA A 470 -2.40 11.21 22.55
CA ALA A 470 -3.65 10.81 21.91
C ALA A 470 -4.71 10.47 22.96
N GLY A 471 -5.95 10.87 22.71
CA GLY A 471 -7.09 10.64 23.60
C GLY A 471 -7.29 11.71 24.69
N ASP A 472 -6.35 12.62 24.89
CA ASP A 472 -6.51 13.74 25.83
C ASP A 472 -6.89 15.05 25.11
N ARG A 473 -7.47 15.99 25.86
CA ARG A 473 -7.86 17.30 25.33
C ARG A 473 -6.61 18.20 25.18
N PRO A 474 -6.51 19.01 24.11
CA PRO A 474 -5.43 19.97 23.99
C PRO A 474 -5.46 21.00 25.14
N VAL A 475 -4.29 21.52 25.50
CA VAL A 475 -4.10 22.50 26.58
C VAL A 475 -3.34 23.72 26.08
N ASN A 476 -3.39 24.80 26.86
CA ASN A 476 -2.70 26.07 26.56
C ASN A 476 -1.26 26.10 27.10
N GLU A 477 -0.97 25.27 28.10
CA GLU A 477 0.27 25.31 28.87
C GLU A 477 0.72 23.88 29.19
N TYR A 478 2.00 23.58 28.91
CA TYR A 478 2.63 22.33 29.28
C TYR A 478 3.50 22.53 30.54
N LYS A 479 3.45 21.58 31.49
CA LYS A 479 4.29 21.56 32.70
C LYS A 479 5.08 20.27 32.77
N SER A 480 6.39 20.33 32.88
CA SER A 480 7.23 19.14 32.97
C SER A 480 7.04 18.35 34.27
N VAL A 481 7.51 17.11 34.29
CA VAL A 481 7.75 16.37 35.53
C VAL A 481 8.83 17.09 36.34
N ILE A 482 8.68 17.05 37.67
CA ILE A 482 9.61 17.66 38.62
C ILE A 482 10.45 16.57 39.26
N TYR A 483 11.76 16.68 39.07
CA TYR A 483 12.75 15.86 39.74
C TYR A 483 13.28 16.59 40.97
N TYR A 484 13.21 15.92 42.13
CA TYR A 484 13.53 16.53 43.42
C TYR A 484 15.04 16.76 43.57
N GLN A 485 15.43 18.03 43.72
CA GLN A 485 16.80 18.48 43.96
C GLN A 485 17.86 17.94 42.95
N ILE A 486 17.46 17.70 41.70
CA ILE A 486 18.35 17.25 40.65
C ILE A 486 18.89 18.46 39.86
N LYS A 487 20.21 18.64 39.84
CA LYS A 487 20.89 19.69 39.06
C LYS A 487 20.68 19.52 37.56
N GLN A 488 20.75 18.28 37.08
CA GLN A 488 20.67 17.92 35.66
C GLN A 488 19.42 17.06 35.36
N PRO A 489 18.22 17.64 35.40
CA PRO A 489 17.00 16.90 35.09
C PRO A 489 17.02 16.40 33.64
N ARG A 490 16.63 15.13 33.44
CA ARG A 490 16.42 14.52 32.13
C ARG A 490 14.94 14.14 32.02
N TRP A 491 14.16 15.00 31.37
CA TRP A 491 12.72 14.80 31.25
C TRP A 491 12.39 13.73 30.20
N MET A 492 12.96 13.86 29.00
CA MET A 492 12.65 13.01 27.84
C MET A 492 11.14 12.90 27.57
N GLU A 493 10.41 13.99 27.83
CA GLU A 493 8.97 14.06 27.66
C GLU A 493 8.66 14.57 26.25
N THR A 494 7.98 13.74 25.46
CA THR A 494 7.57 14.10 24.09
C THR A 494 6.08 14.35 24.03
N PHE A 495 5.70 15.49 23.46
CA PHE A 495 4.31 15.88 23.24
C PHE A 495 4.17 16.57 21.89
N LYS A 496 2.93 16.76 21.45
CA LYS A 496 2.62 17.38 20.16
C LYS A 496 2.22 18.84 20.33
N VAL A 497 2.75 19.69 19.47
CA VAL A 497 2.33 21.07 19.26
C VAL A 497 1.48 21.11 17.98
N ALA A 498 0.20 21.43 18.12
CA ALA A 498 -0.78 21.48 17.05
C ALA A 498 -1.13 22.95 16.76
N ILE A 499 -0.62 23.48 15.65
CA ILE A 499 -0.80 24.89 15.25
C ILE A 499 -1.38 24.92 13.84
N PRO A 500 -2.38 25.78 13.57
CA PRO A 500 -2.86 26.01 12.20
C PRO A 500 -1.72 26.47 11.27
N LEU A 501 -1.67 25.92 10.06
CA LEU A 501 -0.60 26.20 9.07
C LEU A 501 -0.38 27.70 8.81
N GLU A 502 -1.46 28.48 8.79
CA GLU A 502 -1.46 29.91 8.48
C GLU A 502 -0.77 30.76 9.56
N GLU A 503 -0.78 30.29 10.81
CA GLU A 503 -0.23 31.01 11.96
C GLU A 503 1.27 30.72 12.15
N MET A 504 1.77 29.61 11.61
CA MET A 504 3.16 29.14 11.78
C MET A 504 4.27 30.22 11.67
N PRO A 505 4.24 31.17 10.70
CA PRO A 505 5.27 32.20 10.60
C PRO A 505 5.35 33.16 11.79
N ARG A 506 4.25 33.29 12.54
CA ARG A 506 4.10 34.26 13.64
C ARG A 506 4.25 33.62 15.02
N ILE A 507 4.56 32.32 15.08
CA ILE A 507 4.53 31.56 16.32
C ILE A 507 5.94 31.23 16.81
N HIS A 508 6.13 31.38 18.13
CA HIS A 508 7.30 30.90 18.84
C HIS A 508 6.90 30.14 20.11
N LEU A 509 7.80 29.27 20.55
CA LEU A 509 7.65 28.53 21.80
C LEU A 509 8.43 29.24 22.89
N ARG A 510 7.78 29.50 24.03
CA ARG A 510 8.40 30.11 25.20
C ARG A 510 8.44 29.12 26.35
N PHE A 511 9.61 28.97 26.95
CA PHE A 511 9.90 28.10 28.09
C PHE A 511 10.26 28.94 29.30
N MET A 512 9.51 28.80 30.38
CA MET A 512 9.76 29.47 31.66
C MET A 512 10.22 28.45 32.68
N PHE A 513 11.25 28.78 33.47
CA PHE A 513 11.77 27.90 34.50
C PHE A 513 11.36 28.40 35.89
N ARG A 514 10.67 27.54 36.66
CA ARG A 514 10.20 27.85 38.02
C ARG A 514 10.74 26.84 39.02
N HIS A 515 11.08 27.32 40.23
CA HIS A 515 11.36 26.44 41.35
C HIS A 515 10.06 26.07 42.06
N ARG A 516 9.81 24.77 42.27
CA ARG A 516 8.66 24.30 43.05
C ARG A 516 9.06 23.89 44.46
N SER A 517 8.38 24.46 45.46
CA SER A 517 8.61 24.20 46.88
C SER A 517 7.59 23.19 47.42
N SER A 518 7.99 22.37 48.40
CA SER A 518 7.08 21.44 49.10
C SER A 518 6.00 22.17 49.93
N GLN A 519 6.28 23.39 50.39
CA GLN A 519 5.35 24.22 51.16
C GLN A 519 4.60 25.18 50.25
N GLU A 520 3.27 25.19 50.35
CA GLU A 520 2.38 25.99 49.47
C GLU A 520 2.66 27.49 49.58
N SER A 521 2.91 28.00 50.79
CA SER A 521 3.16 29.42 51.03
C SER A 521 4.46 29.92 50.37
N LYS A 522 5.50 29.09 50.37
CA LYS A 522 6.77 29.38 49.69
C LYS A 522 6.62 29.20 48.18
N ASP A 523 5.91 28.18 47.74
CA ASP A 523 5.71 27.90 46.32
C ASP A 523 4.97 29.03 45.61
N LYS A 524 3.96 29.63 46.25
CA LYS A 524 3.23 30.79 45.72
C LYS A 524 4.08 32.05 45.58
N SER A 525 5.17 32.18 46.33
CA SER A 525 6.07 33.34 46.24
C SER A 525 7.25 33.13 45.29
N GLU A 526 7.49 31.90 44.82
CA GLU A 526 8.51 31.61 43.82
C GLU A 526 8.12 32.18 42.47
N ARG A 527 9.01 33.02 41.92
CA ARG A 527 8.87 33.59 40.57
C ARG A 527 9.62 32.72 39.56
N ASN A 528 9.31 32.92 38.27
CA ASN A 528 10.12 32.34 37.19
C ASN A 528 11.53 32.93 37.29
N PHE A 529 12.56 32.08 37.26
CA PHE A 529 13.96 32.49 37.48
C PHE A 529 14.79 32.55 36.21
N ALA A 530 14.28 31.99 35.11
CA ALA A 530 14.89 32.01 33.80
C ALA A 530 13.84 31.79 32.69
N MET A 531 14.22 32.05 31.44
CA MET A 531 13.40 31.86 30.25
C MET A 531 14.27 31.37 29.08
N ALA A 532 13.76 30.50 28.21
CA ALA A 532 14.31 30.20 26.88
C ALA A 532 13.18 30.23 25.83
N PHE A 533 13.50 30.47 24.55
CA PHE A 533 12.50 30.47 23.48
C PHE A 533 13.07 29.92 22.19
N VAL A 534 12.21 29.53 21.24
CA VAL A 534 12.58 29.13 19.88
C VAL A 534 11.47 29.49 18.90
N ARG A 535 11.82 30.00 17.71
CA ARG A 535 10.86 30.23 16.62
C ARG A 535 10.64 28.92 15.86
N LEU A 536 9.39 28.61 15.52
CA LEU A 536 9.09 27.42 14.74
C LEU A 536 9.45 27.57 13.26
N MET A 537 9.50 28.80 12.75
CA MET A 537 9.88 29.13 11.39
C MET A 537 11.14 29.99 11.40
N LYS A 538 12.10 29.66 10.55
CA LYS A 538 13.34 30.40 10.35
C LYS A 538 13.10 31.62 9.47
N GLU A 539 14.06 32.53 9.46
CA GLU A 539 14.01 33.77 8.65
C GLU A 539 14.01 33.48 7.13
N ASP A 540 14.55 32.34 6.71
CA ASP A 540 14.47 31.86 5.32
C ASP A 540 13.09 31.29 4.93
N GLY A 541 12.17 31.17 5.89
CA GLY A 541 10.82 30.63 5.72
C GLY A 541 10.74 29.11 5.82
N THR A 542 11.83 28.40 6.11
CA THR A 542 11.79 26.96 6.41
C THR A 542 11.37 26.71 7.86
N VAL A 543 10.83 25.54 8.15
CA VAL A 543 10.54 25.15 9.53
C VAL A 543 11.84 24.82 10.27
N LEU A 544 11.82 24.97 11.59
CA LEU A 544 12.84 24.48 12.48
C LEU A 544 13.26 23.05 12.08
N ARG A 545 14.58 22.81 11.99
CA ARG A 545 15.13 21.52 11.55
C ARG A 545 14.92 20.48 12.65
N ASP A 546 14.67 19.25 12.24
CA ASP A 546 14.58 18.12 13.16
C ASP A 546 15.91 17.90 13.90
N GLY A 547 15.81 17.44 15.14
CA GLY A 547 16.94 17.08 15.99
C GLY A 547 17.05 17.91 17.26
N ILE A 548 18.26 17.95 17.82
CA ILE A 548 18.55 18.54 19.13
C ILE A 548 18.87 20.03 18.98
N HIS A 549 18.29 20.86 19.86
CA HIS A 549 18.53 22.30 19.93
C HIS A 549 18.97 22.71 21.34
N ASP A 550 20.14 23.33 21.43
CA ASP A 550 20.65 23.94 22.67
C ASP A 550 20.21 25.40 22.74
N LEU A 551 19.21 25.67 23.58
CA LEU A 551 18.60 26.98 23.68
C LEU A 551 19.40 27.90 24.60
N THR A 552 19.42 29.19 24.26
CA THR A 552 19.98 30.24 25.10
C THR A 552 19.06 30.49 26.29
N VAL A 553 19.58 30.28 27.50
CA VAL A 553 18.84 30.53 28.75
C VAL A 553 19.05 31.98 29.18
N PHE A 554 17.98 32.76 29.20
CA PHE A 554 17.94 34.15 29.62
C PHE A 554 17.48 34.29 31.07
N LYS A 555 17.95 35.35 31.72
CA LYS A 555 17.58 35.73 33.09
C LYS A 555 17.26 37.20 33.18
N GLY A 556 16.22 37.51 33.93
CA GLY A 556 15.80 38.87 34.24
C GLY A 556 14.64 38.87 35.21
N ASP A 557 14.00 40.03 35.37
CA ASP A 557 12.72 40.11 36.08
C ASP A 557 11.62 39.38 35.30
N SER A 558 10.68 38.77 36.01
CA SER A 558 9.63 37.91 35.42
C SER A 558 8.83 38.62 34.34
N LYS A 559 8.48 39.90 34.57
CA LYS A 559 7.71 40.71 33.61
C LYS A 559 8.46 40.93 32.30
N ARG A 560 9.77 41.17 32.38
CA ARG A 560 10.63 41.39 31.19
C ARG A 560 10.83 40.11 30.39
N MET A 561 10.87 38.96 31.06
CA MET A 561 10.95 37.66 30.39
C MET A 561 9.67 37.31 29.64
N GLU A 562 8.54 37.96 29.94
CA GLU A 562 7.27 37.76 29.26
C GLU A 562 7.07 38.72 28.06
N GLU A 563 7.83 39.82 27.99
CA GLU A 563 7.68 40.87 26.98
C GLU A 563 8.43 40.52 25.69
N VAL A 564 7.69 40.31 24.59
CA VAL A 564 8.23 39.82 23.31
C VAL A 564 9.32 40.73 22.73
N SER A 565 9.14 42.05 22.86
CA SER A 565 10.09 43.08 22.40
C SER A 565 11.49 42.91 22.99
N MET A 566 11.61 42.28 24.16
CA MET A 566 12.87 42.13 24.89
C MET A 566 13.66 40.89 24.48
N TYR A 567 12.98 39.78 24.11
CA TYR A 567 13.67 38.51 23.83
C TYR A 567 13.62 38.09 22.36
N LEU A 568 12.54 38.39 21.62
CA LEU A 568 12.38 37.91 20.25
C LEU A 568 13.50 38.37 19.28
N PRO A 569 14.11 39.58 19.44
CA PRO A 569 15.28 39.98 18.64
C PRO A 569 16.59 39.26 18.99
N LEU A 570 16.64 38.52 20.10
CA LEU A 570 17.85 37.83 20.56
C LEU A 570 18.00 36.46 19.89
N ALA A 571 19.21 35.90 19.90
CA ALA A 571 19.46 34.57 19.37
C ALA A 571 18.85 33.48 20.28
N SER A 572 17.95 32.65 19.73
CA SER A 572 17.28 31.56 20.46
C SER A 572 18.21 30.38 20.77
N GLU A 573 19.19 30.09 19.90
CA GLU A 573 20.11 28.95 20.03
C GLU A 573 21.53 29.42 20.33
N ARG A 574 22.30 28.57 21.04
CA ARG A 574 23.72 28.82 21.29
C ARG A 574 24.55 28.51 20.05
N SER A 575 25.41 29.45 19.64
CA SER A 575 26.41 29.17 18.61
C SER A 575 27.48 28.22 19.16
N THR A 576 27.76 27.13 18.45
CA THR A 576 28.84 26.17 18.81
C THR A 576 30.24 26.80 18.75
N SER A 577 30.38 28.00 18.19
CA SER A 577 31.63 28.76 18.09
C SER A 577 32.19 29.30 19.41
N ASP A 578 31.40 29.35 20.50
CA ASP A 578 31.83 30.03 21.74
C ASP A 578 32.55 29.12 22.78
N CYS A 579 32.72 27.82 22.51
CA CYS A 579 33.28 26.88 23.51
C CYS A 579 34.81 26.62 23.39
N HIS A 580 35.51 27.21 22.41
CA HIS A 580 36.94 26.90 22.17
C HIS A 580 37.93 28.07 22.30
N LYS A 581 37.53 29.22 22.86
CA LYS A 581 38.51 30.26 23.26
C LYS A 581 38.83 30.14 24.74
N GLY A 582 39.90 29.41 25.02
CA GLY A 582 40.57 29.41 26.31
C GLY A 582 41.04 30.82 26.69
N SER A 583 40.83 31.14 27.98
CA SER A 583 41.60 32.11 28.76
C SER A 583 41.89 33.47 28.12
N THR A 584 40.93 34.40 28.17
CA THR A 584 41.20 35.82 28.46
C THR A 584 39.90 36.54 28.82
N LEU A 585 39.96 37.37 29.85
CA LEU A 585 38.83 38.06 30.45
C LEU A 585 38.05 38.91 29.43
N MET A 586 36.83 38.50 29.07
CA MET A 586 35.79 39.36 28.51
C MET A 586 34.64 39.46 29.52
N ARG A 587 34.75 40.44 30.43
CA ARG A 587 33.63 40.93 31.24
C ARG A 587 32.79 41.85 30.37
N SER A 588 31.88 41.28 29.61
CA SER A 588 30.79 42.02 28.98
C SER A 588 29.57 41.10 28.93
N SER A 589 28.90 41.00 30.07
CA SER A 589 27.48 40.63 30.10
C SER A 589 26.72 41.73 29.37
N SER A 590 26.62 41.63 28.04
CA SER A 590 25.82 42.52 27.23
C SER A 590 24.35 42.28 27.59
N SER A 591 23.84 43.08 28.52
CA SER A 591 22.41 43.17 28.82
C SER A 591 21.72 43.88 27.67
N VAL A 592 21.43 43.15 26.59
CA VAL A 592 20.60 43.64 25.49
C VAL A 592 19.15 43.43 25.91
N GLY A 593 18.34 44.49 25.96
CA GLY A 593 16.93 44.41 26.34
C GLY A 593 16.63 44.14 27.82
N GLY A 594 17.60 44.36 28.72
CA GLY A 594 17.40 44.14 30.16
C GLY A 594 17.31 42.67 30.60
N LEU A 595 17.56 41.74 29.67
CA LEU A 595 17.79 40.32 29.91
C LEU A 595 19.29 40.02 29.89
N SER A 596 19.72 39.08 30.71
CA SER A 596 21.10 38.60 30.77
C SER A 596 21.17 37.14 30.31
N VAL A 597 22.17 36.79 29.50
CA VAL A 597 22.38 35.39 29.08
C VAL A 597 23.09 34.63 30.20
N SER A 598 22.50 33.51 30.64
CA SER A 598 23.10 32.63 31.62
C SER A 598 24.19 31.79 30.96
N SER A 599 25.44 31.93 31.40
CA SER A 599 26.55 31.08 30.94
C SER A 599 26.63 29.72 31.68
N ARG A 600 25.87 29.56 32.78
CA ARG A 600 25.95 28.38 33.65
C ARG A 600 24.80 27.41 33.49
N ASP A 601 23.64 27.90 33.04
CA ASP A 601 22.46 27.05 32.86
C ASP A 601 22.37 26.57 31.41
N ILE A 602 21.98 25.33 31.18
CA ILE A 602 21.83 24.71 29.86
C ILE A 602 20.41 24.19 29.74
N PHE A 603 19.78 24.37 28.59
CA PHE A 603 18.48 23.79 28.30
C PHE A 603 18.45 23.27 26.86
N THR A 604 18.10 22.00 26.72
CA THR A 604 18.13 21.28 25.45
C THR A 604 16.75 20.72 25.16
N ILE A 605 16.26 20.95 23.95
CA ILE A 605 15.03 20.36 23.41
C ILE A 605 15.36 19.51 22.18
N SER A 606 14.44 18.65 21.77
CA SER A 606 14.50 18.00 20.46
C SER A 606 13.20 18.26 19.70
N THR A 607 13.28 18.47 18.39
CA THR A 607 12.10 18.62 17.52
C THR A 607 12.03 17.55 16.44
N LEU A 608 10.81 17.17 16.07
CA LEU A 608 10.51 16.29 14.94
C LEU A 608 9.26 16.82 14.24
N VAL A 609 9.40 17.27 13.01
CA VAL A 609 8.35 17.92 12.21
C VAL A 609 7.82 16.93 11.17
N CYS A 610 6.56 16.54 11.33
CA CYS A 610 5.82 15.70 10.38
C CYS A 610 4.85 16.58 9.60
N SER A 611 5.35 17.35 8.63
CA SER A 611 4.54 18.23 7.78
C SER A 611 4.59 17.85 6.30
N THR A 612 3.41 17.76 5.69
CA THR A 612 3.18 17.62 4.24
C THR A 612 3.09 18.96 3.52
N LYS A 613 3.12 20.09 4.27
CA LYS A 613 2.99 21.44 3.72
C LYS A 613 4.14 22.39 4.04
N LEU A 614 4.97 22.05 5.02
CA LEU A 614 6.10 22.85 5.46
C LEU A 614 7.40 22.04 5.38
N THR A 615 8.27 22.43 4.45
CA THR A 615 9.57 21.77 4.25
C THR A 615 10.66 22.40 5.12
N GLN A 616 11.68 21.58 5.44
CA GLN A 616 12.91 22.03 6.09
C GLN A 616 14.04 22.34 5.09
N ASN A 617 13.80 22.14 3.79
CA ASN A 617 14.76 22.37 2.71
C ASN A 617 14.49 23.71 2.01
N VAL A 618 15.51 24.58 1.97
CA VAL A 618 15.42 25.92 1.38
C VAL A 618 15.21 25.86 -0.14
N GLY A 619 15.83 24.91 -0.84
CA GLY A 619 15.69 24.75 -2.28
C GLY A 619 14.29 24.29 -2.68
N LEU A 620 13.75 23.29 -1.96
CA LEU A 620 12.37 22.83 -2.17
C LEU A 620 11.37 23.94 -1.83
N LEU A 621 11.58 24.66 -0.72
CA LEU A 621 10.74 25.81 -0.36
C LEU A 621 10.77 26.88 -1.45
N GLY A 622 11.95 27.17 -2.00
CA GLY A 622 12.13 28.10 -3.10
C GLY A 622 11.37 27.68 -4.36
N LEU A 623 11.25 26.38 -4.62
CA LEU A 623 10.43 25.85 -5.71
C LEU A 623 8.93 25.93 -5.38
N LEU A 624 8.50 25.56 -4.17
CA LEU A 624 7.10 25.59 -3.76
C LEU A 624 6.54 27.01 -3.67
N LYS A 625 7.37 27.98 -3.24
CA LYS A 625 7.05 29.40 -3.14
C LYS A 625 7.71 30.22 -4.25
N TRP A 626 7.89 29.63 -5.44
CA TRP A 626 8.62 30.24 -6.55
C TRP A 626 8.14 31.64 -6.94
N ARG A 627 6.85 31.95 -6.78
CA ARG A 627 6.27 33.28 -7.04
C ARG A 627 6.81 34.39 -6.13
N THR A 628 7.38 34.04 -4.97
CA THR A 628 7.92 35.02 -4.01
C THR A 628 9.31 35.53 -4.39
N ARG A 629 10.10 34.71 -5.11
CA ARG A 629 11.47 34.99 -5.54
C ARG A 629 11.71 34.43 -6.95
N PRO A 630 11.02 34.96 -7.98
CA PRO A 630 11.11 34.45 -9.35
C PRO A 630 12.53 34.48 -9.92
N GLU A 631 13.38 35.39 -9.46
CA GLU A 631 14.79 35.51 -9.85
C GLU A 631 15.63 34.27 -9.50
N MET A 632 15.22 33.49 -8.49
CA MET A 632 15.91 32.27 -8.07
C MET A 632 15.34 31.00 -8.73
N LEU A 633 14.27 31.12 -9.53
CA LEU A 633 13.53 29.97 -10.06
C LEU A 633 14.41 29.03 -10.89
N LYS A 634 15.22 29.57 -11.81
CA LYS A 634 16.14 28.78 -12.64
C LYS A 634 17.10 27.94 -11.79
N LYS A 635 17.65 28.55 -10.73
CA LYS A 635 18.55 27.88 -9.79
C LYS A 635 17.80 26.80 -8.99
N ASN A 636 16.62 27.10 -8.46
CA ASN A 636 15.81 26.15 -7.68
C ASN A 636 15.42 24.91 -8.50
N LEU A 637 15.08 25.08 -9.79
CA LEU A 637 14.78 23.96 -10.70
C LEU A 637 16.00 23.07 -10.96
N GLN A 638 17.19 23.66 -11.09
CA GLN A 638 18.44 22.91 -11.27
C GLN A 638 18.85 22.17 -10.00
N GLU A 639 18.65 22.79 -8.83
CA GLU A 639 19.00 22.22 -7.53
C GLU A 639 18.01 21.16 -7.04
N LEU A 640 16.81 21.05 -7.61
CA LEU A 640 15.83 20.01 -7.26
C LEU A 640 16.43 18.60 -7.33
N LYS A 641 17.32 18.35 -8.30
CA LYS A 641 18.02 17.07 -8.49
C LYS A 641 19.00 16.72 -7.35
N LEU A 642 19.36 17.71 -6.52
CA LEU A 642 20.28 17.58 -5.37
C LEU A 642 19.54 17.38 -4.04
N ILE A 643 18.22 17.54 -4.03
CA ILE A 643 17.40 17.40 -2.83
C ILE A 643 17.25 15.91 -2.50
N ASP A 644 17.22 15.58 -1.20
CA ASP A 644 16.97 14.21 -0.77
C ASP A 644 15.62 13.73 -1.31
N GLY A 645 15.62 12.58 -1.97
CA GLY A 645 14.41 11.97 -2.52
C GLY A 645 13.34 11.73 -1.46
N GLU A 646 13.72 11.47 -0.19
CA GLU A 646 12.76 11.35 0.92
C GLU A 646 12.03 12.66 1.20
N GLU A 647 12.65 13.82 0.98
CA GLU A 647 11.98 15.10 1.13
C GLU A 647 11.07 15.37 -0.08
N VAL A 648 11.51 15.09 -1.30
CA VAL A 648 10.71 15.31 -2.52
C VAL A 648 9.41 14.50 -2.49
N VAL A 649 9.45 13.24 -2.06
CA VAL A 649 8.24 12.38 -2.03
C VAL A 649 7.21 12.81 -0.97
N LYS A 650 7.62 13.47 0.14
CA LYS A 650 6.69 14.03 1.14
C LYS A 650 5.82 15.14 0.55
N PHE A 651 6.38 15.90 -0.39
CA PHE A 651 5.72 17.03 -1.06
C PHE A 651 5.44 16.72 -2.53
N LEU A 652 5.28 15.44 -2.91
CA LEU A 652 5.23 15.03 -4.31
C LEU A 652 4.14 15.78 -5.09
N GLN A 653 2.93 15.84 -4.54
CA GLN A 653 1.80 16.56 -5.16
C GLN A 653 2.13 18.05 -5.33
N ASP A 654 2.51 18.75 -4.25
CA ASP A 654 2.78 20.19 -4.30
C ASP A 654 3.98 20.52 -5.20
N THR A 655 4.97 19.62 -5.29
CA THR A 655 6.13 19.75 -6.18
C THR A 655 5.71 19.63 -7.64
N LEU A 656 4.90 18.61 -7.99
CA LEU A 656 4.37 18.44 -9.34
C LEU A 656 3.46 19.61 -9.74
N ASP A 657 2.59 20.05 -8.84
CA ASP A 657 1.73 21.22 -9.05
C ASP A 657 2.56 22.49 -9.28
N ALA A 658 3.61 22.71 -8.49
CA ALA A 658 4.53 23.84 -8.70
C ALA A 658 5.19 23.78 -10.08
N LEU A 659 5.73 22.62 -10.48
CA LEU A 659 6.37 22.40 -11.77
C LEU A 659 5.44 22.69 -12.95
N PHE A 660 4.22 22.14 -12.95
CA PHE A 660 3.26 22.40 -14.01
C PHE A 660 2.75 23.84 -14.00
N ASN A 661 2.54 24.44 -12.83
CA ASN A 661 2.16 25.86 -12.74
C ASN A 661 3.24 26.78 -13.32
N ILE A 662 4.53 26.50 -13.06
CA ILE A 662 5.65 27.25 -13.65
C ILE A 662 5.58 27.18 -15.17
N MET A 663 5.36 26.00 -15.74
CA MET A 663 5.23 25.78 -17.18
C MET A 663 4.01 26.51 -17.78
N MET A 664 2.88 26.58 -17.05
CA MET A 664 1.66 27.24 -17.54
C MET A 664 1.75 28.77 -17.46
N GLU A 665 2.27 29.33 -16.36
CA GLU A 665 2.40 30.79 -16.19
C GLU A 665 3.44 31.41 -17.13
N HIS A 666 4.47 30.67 -17.51
CA HIS A 666 5.49 31.11 -18.47
C HIS A 666 5.26 30.57 -19.89
N SER A 667 4.01 30.22 -20.24
CA SER A 667 3.66 29.61 -21.52
C SER A 667 4.09 30.39 -22.77
N GLN A 668 4.28 31.72 -22.65
CA GLN A 668 4.74 32.61 -23.73
C GLN A 668 6.24 32.46 -24.06
N THR A 669 7.02 31.86 -23.15
CA THR A 669 8.46 31.65 -23.29
C THR A 669 8.78 30.16 -23.17
N ASP A 670 9.94 29.75 -23.68
CA ASP A 670 10.42 28.37 -23.56
C ASP A 670 11.53 28.23 -22.50
N ASP A 671 11.85 29.32 -21.79
CA ASP A 671 12.99 29.45 -20.87
C ASP A 671 13.03 28.39 -19.75
N TYR A 672 11.85 27.95 -19.30
CA TYR A 672 11.69 26.99 -18.21
C TYR A 672 11.26 25.60 -18.66
N ASP A 673 10.86 25.43 -19.92
CA ASP A 673 10.21 24.19 -20.39
C ASP A 673 11.15 22.98 -20.25
N ILE A 674 12.41 23.13 -20.70
CA ILE A 674 13.46 22.11 -20.57
C ILE A 674 13.76 21.81 -19.09
N LEU A 675 13.82 22.83 -18.23
CA LEU A 675 14.14 22.67 -16.82
C LEU A 675 13.03 21.95 -16.04
N VAL A 676 11.77 22.30 -16.32
CA VAL A 676 10.60 21.63 -15.74
C VAL A 676 10.52 20.18 -16.24
N PHE A 677 10.74 19.95 -17.54
CA PHE A 677 10.74 18.60 -18.10
C PHE A 677 11.82 17.73 -17.44
N ASP A 678 13.04 18.24 -17.31
CA ASP A 678 14.15 17.57 -16.62
C ASP A 678 13.84 17.25 -15.14
N ALA A 679 13.15 18.15 -14.45
CA ALA A 679 12.66 17.94 -13.09
C ALA A 679 11.62 16.81 -13.03
N LEU A 680 10.68 16.75 -13.98
CA LEU A 680 9.71 15.66 -14.08
C LEU A 680 10.39 14.30 -14.35
N ILE A 681 11.39 14.26 -15.24
CA ILE A 681 12.16 13.03 -15.51
C ILE A 681 12.90 12.57 -14.24
N TYR A 682 13.45 13.50 -13.47
CA TYR A 682 14.10 13.19 -12.20
C TYR A 682 13.11 12.60 -11.18
N ILE A 683 11.94 13.20 -11.00
CA ILE A 683 10.91 12.70 -10.07
C ILE A 683 10.39 11.31 -10.50
N ILE A 684 10.11 11.10 -11.79
CA ILE A 684 9.68 9.79 -12.30
C ILE A 684 10.80 8.75 -12.11
N GLY A 685 12.05 9.13 -12.38
CA GLY A 685 13.22 8.28 -12.14
C GLY A 685 13.41 7.91 -10.67
N LEU A 686 13.13 8.85 -9.75
CA LEU A 686 13.15 8.63 -8.30
C LEU A 686 12.09 7.61 -7.87
N ILE A 687 10.86 7.73 -8.38
CA ILE A 687 9.74 6.83 -8.05
C ILE A 687 9.93 5.43 -8.65
N ALA A 688 10.62 5.33 -9.79
CA ALA A 688 10.98 4.04 -10.38
C ALA A 688 12.04 3.27 -9.56
N ASP A 689 12.75 3.92 -8.63
CA ASP A 689 13.68 3.25 -7.71
C ASP A 689 12.92 2.34 -6.74
N ARG A 690 13.48 1.16 -6.46
CA ARG A 690 12.91 0.18 -5.53
C ARG A 690 12.64 0.78 -4.15
N LYS A 691 13.43 1.77 -3.71
CA LYS A 691 13.23 2.50 -2.44
C LYS A 691 11.89 3.26 -2.40
N PHE A 692 11.41 3.76 -3.53
CA PHE A 692 10.23 4.63 -3.63
C PHE A 692 9.13 4.04 -4.51
N GLN A 693 9.23 2.76 -4.91
CA GLN A 693 8.31 2.12 -5.85
C GLN A 693 6.84 2.17 -5.39
N HIS A 694 6.59 2.27 -4.09
CA HIS A 694 5.24 2.37 -3.53
C HIS A 694 4.56 3.71 -3.89
N PHE A 695 5.34 4.74 -4.25
CA PHE A 695 4.85 6.02 -4.75
C PHE A 695 4.37 5.97 -6.21
N ASN A 696 4.53 4.84 -6.95
CA ASN A 696 3.90 4.70 -8.27
C ASN A 696 2.38 4.83 -8.17
N THR A 697 1.77 4.23 -7.14
CA THR A 697 0.34 4.38 -6.84
C THR A 697 -0.04 5.85 -6.56
N VAL A 698 0.83 6.59 -5.86
CA VAL A 698 0.65 8.01 -5.54
C VAL A 698 0.72 8.86 -6.83
N LEU A 699 1.67 8.58 -7.72
CA LEU A 699 1.82 9.26 -9.00
C LEU A 699 0.63 8.99 -9.93
N GLU A 700 0.16 7.74 -10.01
CA GLU A 700 -1.03 7.38 -10.79
C GLU A 700 -2.31 8.04 -10.25
N ALA A 701 -2.48 8.06 -8.92
CA ALA A 701 -3.58 8.77 -8.28
C ALA A 701 -3.52 10.29 -8.57
N TYR A 702 -2.33 10.90 -8.51
CA TYR A 702 -2.12 12.31 -8.86
C TYR A 702 -2.54 12.60 -10.31
N ILE A 703 -2.03 11.84 -11.29
CA ILE A 703 -2.36 12.02 -12.72
C ILE A 703 -3.87 11.89 -12.94
N LYS A 704 -4.51 10.90 -12.30
CA LYS A 704 -5.94 10.64 -12.50
C LYS A 704 -6.84 11.66 -11.81
N GLN A 705 -6.52 12.08 -10.58
CA GLN A 705 -7.46 12.80 -9.70
C GLN A 705 -7.10 14.27 -9.44
N HIS A 706 -5.82 14.65 -9.47
CA HIS A 706 -5.36 15.98 -9.03
C HIS A 706 -4.72 16.82 -10.14
N PHE A 707 -4.11 16.19 -11.14
CA PHE A 707 -3.49 16.90 -12.25
C PHE A 707 -4.50 17.73 -13.05
N SER A 708 -4.21 19.01 -13.26
CA SER A 708 -5.14 20.00 -13.82
C SER A 708 -4.57 20.87 -14.95
N ALA A 709 -3.31 20.68 -15.36
CA ALA A 709 -2.68 21.52 -16.38
C ALA A 709 -3.14 21.13 -17.81
N THR A 710 -3.97 21.97 -18.42
CA THR A 710 -4.67 21.68 -19.70
C THR A 710 -3.81 21.92 -20.95
N LEU A 711 -2.80 22.78 -20.87
CA LEU A 711 -1.90 23.11 -21.99
C LEU A 711 -0.51 22.46 -21.88
N ALA A 712 -0.27 21.69 -20.82
CA ALA A 712 1.02 21.03 -20.58
C ALA A 712 1.40 20.08 -21.72
N TYR A 713 0.45 19.42 -22.39
CA TYR A 713 0.74 18.52 -23.50
C TYR A 713 1.53 19.19 -24.63
N LYS A 714 1.24 20.45 -24.99
CA LYS A 714 1.94 21.16 -26.08
C LYS A 714 3.43 21.32 -25.77
N LYS A 715 3.73 21.77 -24.54
CA LYS A 715 5.11 21.98 -24.07
C LYS A 715 5.86 20.67 -23.84
N LEU A 716 5.23 19.68 -23.21
CA LEU A 716 5.82 18.36 -22.99
C LEU A 716 6.18 17.67 -24.31
N MET A 717 5.30 17.73 -25.31
CA MET A 717 5.56 17.16 -26.63
C MET A 717 6.68 17.90 -27.36
N SER A 718 6.72 19.23 -27.28
CA SER A 718 7.78 20.06 -27.88
C SER A 718 9.17 19.72 -27.31
N VAL A 719 9.31 19.65 -25.98
CA VAL A 719 10.58 19.31 -25.33
C VAL A 719 10.99 17.87 -25.64
N LEU A 720 10.05 16.92 -25.57
CA LEU A 720 10.32 15.52 -25.91
C LEU A 720 10.79 15.37 -27.37
N LYS A 721 10.12 16.06 -28.31
CA LYS A 721 10.51 16.11 -29.72
C LYS A 721 11.94 16.65 -29.88
N THR A 722 12.27 17.73 -29.18
CA THR A 722 13.61 18.33 -29.21
C THR A 722 14.69 17.34 -28.76
N TYR A 723 14.46 16.62 -27.65
CA TYR A 723 15.40 15.60 -27.18
C TYR A 723 15.56 14.43 -28.15
N LEU A 724 14.47 13.99 -28.79
CA LEU A 724 14.50 12.94 -29.82
C LEU A 724 15.28 13.39 -31.06
N ASP A 725 15.04 14.61 -31.53
CA ASP A 725 15.70 15.18 -32.71
C ASP A 725 17.21 15.34 -32.48
N VAL A 726 17.64 15.88 -31.32
CA VAL A 726 19.06 15.97 -30.94
C VAL A 726 19.70 14.59 -30.90
N SER A 727 19.05 13.63 -30.23
CA SER A 727 19.57 12.26 -30.15
C SER A 727 19.63 11.58 -31.53
N SER A 728 18.70 11.85 -32.44
CA SER A 728 18.69 11.28 -33.79
C SER A 728 19.86 11.76 -34.66
N ARG A 729 20.44 12.94 -34.36
CA ARG A 729 21.63 13.48 -35.02
C ARG A 729 22.95 12.94 -34.46
N GLY A 730 22.90 12.02 -33.49
CA GLY A 730 24.07 11.45 -32.84
C GLY A 730 24.74 12.37 -31.81
N GLU A 731 24.12 13.51 -31.50
CA GLU A 731 24.60 14.47 -30.49
C GLU A 731 24.41 13.92 -29.07
N ALA A 732 25.30 14.31 -28.15
CA ALA A 732 25.21 13.90 -26.76
C ALA A 732 24.00 14.56 -26.07
N CYS A 733 22.97 13.77 -25.78
CA CYS A 733 21.79 14.19 -25.03
C CYS A 733 21.69 13.38 -23.74
N GLU A 734 22.36 13.79 -22.66
CA GLU A 734 22.39 13.03 -21.39
C GLU A 734 21.01 12.58 -20.85
N PRO A 735 19.93 13.39 -20.90
CA PRO A 735 18.67 12.98 -20.30
C PRO A 735 17.88 11.96 -21.13
N ILE A 736 18.17 11.78 -22.43
CA ILE A 736 17.28 11.04 -23.35
C ILE A 736 16.98 9.61 -22.90
N LEU A 737 17.98 8.89 -22.38
CA LEU A 737 17.78 7.52 -21.93
C LEU A 737 16.84 7.45 -20.72
N ARG A 738 16.94 8.42 -19.81
CA ARG A 738 16.02 8.54 -18.66
C ARG A 738 14.63 8.96 -19.13
N THR A 739 14.55 9.87 -20.09
CA THR A 739 13.29 10.29 -20.74
C THR A 739 12.57 9.10 -21.38
N LEU A 740 13.27 8.26 -22.14
CA LEU A 740 12.69 7.07 -22.77
C LEU A 740 12.26 6.01 -21.75
N LYS A 741 12.95 5.88 -20.61
CA LYS A 741 12.50 5.01 -19.50
C LYS A 741 11.25 5.55 -18.80
N ALA A 742 11.08 6.87 -18.77
CA ALA A 742 9.94 7.55 -18.18
C ALA A 742 8.79 7.77 -19.18
N LEU A 743 8.90 7.23 -20.40
CA LEU A 743 8.01 7.54 -21.52
C LEU A 743 6.53 7.29 -21.19
N GLU A 744 6.24 6.18 -20.50
CA GLU A 744 4.89 5.85 -20.04
C GLU A 744 4.24 6.99 -19.25
N TYR A 745 4.91 7.48 -18.20
CA TYR A 745 4.37 8.55 -17.36
C TYR A 745 4.32 9.90 -18.07
N ILE A 746 5.29 10.21 -18.94
CA ILE A 746 5.25 11.43 -19.77
C ILE A 746 4.00 11.42 -20.65
N PHE A 747 3.72 10.30 -21.32
CA PHE A 747 2.52 10.17 -22.13
C PHE A 747 1.23 10.16 -21.32
N LYS A 748 1.21 9.55 -20.13
CA LYS A 748 0.07 9.68 -19.19
C LYS A 748 -0.24 11.16 -18.88
N PHE A 749 0.78 11.99 -18.65
CA PHE A 749 0.59 13.44 -18.48
C PHE A 749 0.08 14.13 -19.75
N ILE A 750 0.66 13.84 -20.92
CA ILE A 750 0.26 14.39 -22.22
C ILE A 750 -1.22 14.05 -22.51
N VAL A 751 -1.59 12.78 -22.40
CA VAL A 751 -2.95 12.28 -22.63
C VAL A 751 -3.93 12.90 -21.66
N ARG A 752 -3.61 12.91 -20.36
CA ARG A 752 -4.48 13.52 -19.34
C ARG A 752 -4.67 15.02 -19.59
N SER A 753 -3.60 15.74 -19.91
CA SER A 753 -3.64 17.17 -20.24
C SER A 753 -4.54 17.43 -21.46
N ARG A 754 -4.40 16.63 -22.53
CA ARG A 754 -5.27 16.70 -23.72
C ARG A 754 -6.73 16.38 -23.39
N MET A 755 -7.00 15.36 -22.58
CA MET A 755 -8.37 15.02 -22.17
C MET A 755 -9.02 16.18 -21.42
N LEU A 756 -8.30 16.81 -20.48
CA LEU A 756 -8.79 17.97 -19.74
C LEU A 756 -9.05 19.16 -20.65
N TYR A 757 -8.14 19.45 -21.59
CA TYR A 757 -8.34 20.50 -22.60
C TYR A 757 -9.57 20.22 -23.47
N SER A 758 -9.72 18.99 -23.96
CA SER A 758 -10.86 18.58 -24.78
C SER A 758 -12.19 18.68 -24.02
N GLN A 759 -12.20 18.41 -22.71
CA GLN A 759 -13.38 18.55 -21.86
C GLN A 759 -13.77 20.02 -21.65
N LEU A 760 -12.80 20.93 -21.49
CA LEU A 760 -13.06 22.36 -21.28
C LEU A 760 -13.42 23.11 -22.56
N TYR A 761 -12.86 22.71 -23.70
CA TYR A 761 -13.00 23.42 -24.98
C TYR A 761 -13.72 22.60 -26.06
N GLU A 762 -14.53 21.60 -25.67
CA GLU A 762 -15.38 20.81 -26.57
C GLU A 762 -14.63 20.20 -27.77
N GLY A 763 -13.43 19.66 -27.54
CA GLY A 763 -12.64 18.98 -28.57
C GLY A 763 -11.90 19.89 -29.57
N LYS A 764 -11.84 21.21 -29.34
CA LYS A 764 -11.03 22.13 -30.15
C LYS A 764 -9.56 21.67 -30.28
N GLU A 765 -8.94 22.10 -31.39
CA GLU A 765 -7.52 21.82 -31.73
C GLU A 765 -7.16 20.32 -31.85
N GLN A 766 -8.14 19.45 -32.15
CA GLN A 766 -7.86 18.02 -32.36
C GLN A 766 -6.86 17.80 -33.51
N ALA A 767 -7.00 18.52 -34.63
CA ALA A 767 -6.10 18.37 -35.77
C ALA A 767 -4.65 18.78 -35.44
N GLU A 768 -4.46 19.89 -34.72
CA GLU A 768 -3.12 20.36 -34.30
C GLU A 768 -2.46 19.38 -33.32
N PHE A 769 -3.25 18.83 -32.39
CA PHE A 769 -2.78 17.78 -31.49
C PHE A 769 -2.36 16.53 -32.27
N GLU A 770 -3.18 16.09 -33.23
CA GLU A 770 -2.88 14.92 -34.06
C GLU A 770 -1.63 15.13 -34.92
N GLU A 771 -1.43 16.32 -35.49
CA GLU A 771 -0.24 16.67 -36.26
C GLU A 771 1.02 16.72 -35.38
N SER A 772 0.93 17.33 -34.19
CA SER A 772 2.02 17.35 -33.22
C SER A 772 2.42 15.94 -32.78
N LEU A 773 1.43 15.05 -32.60
CA LEU A 773 1.68 13.67 -32.23
C LEU A 773 2.31 12.88 -33.37
N LYS A 774 1.84 13.04 -34.61
CA LYS A 774 2.48 12.45 -35.79
C LYS A 774 3.94 12.89 -35.91
N SER A 775 4.21 14.18 -35.77
CA SER A 775 5.57 14.73 -35.83
C SER A 775 6.48 14.17 -34.72
N LEU A 776 5.93 13.93 -33.52
CA LEU A 776 6.66 13.28 -32.44
C LEU A 776 7.02 11.83 -32.78
N PHE A 777 6.07 11.05 -33.32
CA PHE A 777 6.33 9.68 -33.79
C PHE A 777 7.33 9.64 -34.95
N GLU A 778 7.28 10.60 -35.88
CA GLU A 778 8.29 10.76 -36.92
C GLU A 778 9.69 11.00 -36.34
N SER A 779 9.79 11.77 -35.26
CA SER A 779 11.05 12.03 -34.55
C SER A 779 11.58 10.76 -33.87
N ILE A 780 10.69 9.92 -33.32
CA ILE A 780 11.03 8.57 -32.83
C ILE A 780 11.52 7.69 -34.00
N ASN A 781 10.85 7.74 -35.15
CA ASN A 781 11.26 6.97 -36.34
C ASN A 781 12.64 7.40 -36.84
N ASN A 782 12.96 8.70 -36.78
CA ASN A 782 14.30 9.21 -37.11
C ASN A 782 15.37 8.69 -36.14
N LEU A 783 15.06 8.61 -34.85
CA LEU A 783 15.94 7.96 -33.87
C LEU A 783 16.17 6.47 -34.20
N MET A 784 15.13 5.76 -34.67
CA MET A 784 15.25 4.35 -35.08
C MET A 784 16.05 4.15 -36.38
N LYS A 785 16.01 5.12 -37.30
CA LYS A 785 16.81 5.12 -38.54
C LYS A 785 18.28 5.47 -38.34
N SER A 786 18.64 6.08 -37.21
CA SER A 786 20.00 6.49 -36.91
C SER A 786 20.98 5.31 -36.91
N ASP A 787 22.10 5.48 -37.62
CA ASP A 787 23.21 4.52 -37.65
C ASP A 787 24.31 4.82 -36.63
N TYR A 788 24.17 5.87 -35.82
CA TYR A 788 25.15 6.22 -34.80
C TYR A 788 25.20 5.18 -33.68
N THR A 789 26.40 4.72 -33.30
CA THR A 789 26.56 3.77 -32.18
C THR A 789 26.04 4.34 -30.86
N THR A 790 26.10 5.67 -30.71
CA THR A 790 25.59 6.40 -29.54
C THR A 790 24.09 6.32 -29.37
N THR A 791 23.32 5.93 -30.41
CA THR A 791 21.85 5.82 -30.37
C THR A 791 21.33 4.42 -30.03
N LEU A 792 22.20 3.41 -29.93
CA LEU A 792 21.78 2.01 -29.77
C LEU A 792 20.95 1.77 -28.49
N LEU A 793 21.39 2.33 -27.36
CA LEU A 793 20.68 2.18 -26.09
C LEU A 793 19.32 2.89 -26.09
N GLN A 794 19.22 4.01 -26.80
CA GLN A 794 18.02 4.80 -26.98
C GLN A 794 17.03 4.05 -27.90
N GLN A 795 17.51 3.43 -28.97
CA GLN A 795 16.69 2.58 -29.84
C GLN A 795 16.12 1.37 -29.10
N VAL A 796 16.94 0.71 -28.27
CA VAL A 796 16.48 -0.38 -27.39
C VAL A 796 15.43 0.11 -26.40
N ALA A 797 15.66 1.27 -25.77
CA ALA A 797 14.70 1.85 -24.84
C ALA A 797 13.39 2.23 -25.52
N ALA A 798 13.43 2.84 -26.71
CA ALA A 798 12.24 3.17 -27.50
C ALA A 798 11.42 1.90 -27.82
N LEU A 799 12.06 0.82 -28.27
CA LEU A 799 11.38 -0.45 -28.55
C LEU A 799 10.72 -1.07 -27.31
N LYS A 800 11.34 -0.91 -26.14
CA LYS A 800 10.85 -1.47 -24.88
C LYS A 800 9.71 -0.67 -24.24
N TYR A 801 9.76 0.66 -24.30
CA TYR A 801 8.82 1.53 -23.57
C TYR A 801 7.75 2.15 -24.44
N LEU A 802 7.87 2.13 -25.78
CA LEU A 802 6.81 2.62 -26.66
C LEU A 802 5.51 1.80 -26.56
N PRO A 803 5.52 0.46 -26.44
CA PRO A 803 4.28 -0.30 -26.32
C PRO A 803 3.44 0.06 -25.09
N THR A 804 4.07 0.41 -23.96
CA THR A 804 3.36 0.76 -22.70
C THR A 804 2.56 2.06 -22.81
N VAL A 805 2.88 2.92 -23.78
CA VAL A 805 2.22 4.20 -24.04
C VAL A 805 0.92 4.04 -24.85
N LEU A 806 0.81 2.97 -25.65
CA LEU A 806 -0.23 2.86 -26.67
C LEU A 806 -1.65 2.81 -26.10
N GLN A 807 -1.82 2.18 -24.93
CA GLN A 807 -3.12 2.09 -24.27
C GLN A 807 -3.67 3.47 -23.89
N ASP A 808 -2.81 4.39 -23.44
CA ASP A 808 -3.21 5.75 -23.09
C ASP A 808 -3.43 6.59 -24.35
N VAL A 809 -2.56 6.48 -25.36
CA VAL A 809 -2.67 7.26 -26.61
C VAL A 809 -3.93 6.89 -27.42
N GLU A 810 -4.33 5.61 -27.43
CA GLU A 810 -5.55 5.15 -28.10
C GLU A 810 -6.81 5.87 -27.61
N THR A 811 -6.80 6.44 -26.39
CA THR A 811 -7.94 7.18 -25.83
C THR A 811 -8.17 8.57 -26.45
N VAL A 812 -7.14 9.16 -27.08
CA VAL A 812 -7.17 10.54 -27.62
C VAL A 812 -6.78 10.64 -29.10
N PHE A 813 -6.32 9.54 -29.71
CA PHE A 813 -5.83 9.50 -31.09
C PHE A 813 -6.47 8.35 -31.88
N ASN A 814 -6.63 8.54 -33.20
CA ASN A 814 -7.23 7.53 -34.06
C ASN A 814 -6.38 6.25 -34.13
N ALA A 815 -6.96 5.13 -33.70
CA ALA A 815 -6.32 3.81 -33.67
C ALA A 815 -5.72 3.38 -35.03
N LYS A 816 -6.43 3.62 -36.15
CA LYS A 816 -5.96 3.26 -37.49
C LYS A 816 -4.80 4.15 -37.97
N LEU A 817 -4.74 5.40 -37.53
CA LEU A 817 -3.57 6.25 -37.80
C LEU A 817 -2.39 5.82 -36.93
N LEU A 818 -2.63 5.43 -35.68
CA LEU A 818 -1.60 4.91 -34.78
C LEU A 818 -0.97 3.63 -35.33
N SER A 819 -1.78 2.72 -35.88
CA SER A 819 -1.27 1.50 -36.53
C SER A 819 -0.39 1.78 -37.75
N LYS A 820 -0.68 2.85 -38.52
CA LYS A 820 0.21 3.31 -39.61
C LYS A 820 1.52 3.88 -39.09
N LEU A 821 1.49 4.71 -38.04
CA LEU A 821 2.72 5.24 -37.42
C LEU A 821 3.61 4.11 -36.88
N LEU A 822 3.00 3.07 -36.30
CA LEU A 822 3.70 1.88 -35.83
C LEU A 822 4.25 1.04 -37.01
N TYR A 823 3.51 0.91 -38.10
CA TYR A 823 4.03 0.29 -39.33
C TYR A 823 5.31 1.02 -39.79
N ASP A 824 5.29 2.35 -39.85
CA ASP A 824 6.46 3.13 -40.25
C ASP A 824 7.62 2.97 -39.26
N PHE A 825 7.33 2.93 -37.95
CA PHE A 825 8.30 2.70 -36.88
C PHE A 825 9.03 1.36 -37.00
N TYR A 826 8.30 0.27 -37.30
CA TYR A 826 8.93 -1.05 -37.42
C TYR A 826 9.62 -1.27 -38.77
N THR A 827 9.09 -0.69 -39.85
CA THR A 827 9.67 -0.83 -41.18
C THR A 827 10.92 0.03 -41.38
N CYS A 828 11.11 1.08 -40.59
CA CYS A 828 12.32 1.89 -40.65
C CYS A 828 13.54 1.29 -39.94
N ILE A 829 13.37 0.21 -39.16
CA ILE A 829 14.47 -0.48 -38.47
C ILE A 829 15.17 -1.41 -39.47
N PRO A 830 16.50 -1.27 -39.66
CA PRO A 830 17.26 -2.15 -40.56
C PRO A 830 17.09 -3.63 -40.21
N PRO A 831 16.98 -4.53 -41.20
CA PRO A 831 16.66 -5.95 -40.99
C PRO A 831 17.72 -6.71 -40.18
N ASP A 832 18.97 -6.25 -40.15
CA ASP A 832 20.05 -6.93 -39.42
C ASP A 832 20.26 -6.38 -37.99
N LYS A 833 19.42 -5.43 -37.54
CA LYS A 833 19.58 -4.76 -36.24
C LYS A 833 18.38 -5.01 -35.32
N LEU A 834 18.69 -5.17 -34.02
CA LEU A 834 17.72 -5.17 -32.91
C LEU A 834 16.57 -6.20 -33.02
N GLN A 835 16.73 -7.27 -33.81
CA GLN A 835 15.66 -8.22 -34.11
C GLN A 835 14.95 -8.78 -32.88
N LYS A 836 15.71 -9.21 -31.86
CA LYS A 836 15.15 -9.65 -30.56
C LYS A 836 14.21 -8.62 -29.93
N HIS A 837 14.62 -7.34 -29.87
CA HIS A 837 13.84 -6.26 -29.25
C HIS A 837 12.67 -5.84 -30.14
N LYS A 838 12.85 -5.88 -31.47
CA LYS A 838 11.82 -5.62 -32.47
C LYS A 838 10.67 -6.63 -32.34
N VAL A 839 10.97 -7.92 -32.30
CA VAL A 839 9.98 -8.99 -32.11
C VAL A 839 9.31 -8.89 -30.74
N SER A 840 10.07 -8.68 -29.66
CA SER A 840 9.50 -8.49 -28.31
C SER A 840 8.51 -7.32 -28.26
N SER A 841 8.85 -6.19 -28.88
CA SER A 841 7.99 -5.01 -28.96
C SER A 841 6.70 -5.31 -29.74
N MET A 842 6.79 -6.05 -30.87
CA MET A 842 5.61 -6.50 -31.62
C MET A 842 4.72 -7.43 -30.80
N THR A 843 5.32 -8.32 -30.00
CA THR A 843 4.60 -9.25 -29.11
C THR A 843 3.75 -8.48 -28.09
N GLU A 844 4.28 -7.39 -27.54
CA GLU A 844 3.53 -6.50 -26.64
C GLU A 844 2.38 -5.78 -27.34
N ILE A 845 2.59 -5.32 -28.58
CA ILE A 845 1.52 -4.68 -29.39
C ILE A 845 0.40 -5.66 -29.72
N VAL A 846 0.71 -6.91 -30.04
CA VAL A 846 -0.31 -7.95 -30.31
C VAL A 846 -1.19 -8.19 -29.07
N GLY A 847 -0.63 -8.07 -27.86
CA GLY A 847 -1.39 -8.13 -26.61
C GLY A 847 -2.20 -6.86 -26.28
N SER A 848 -1.98 -5.76 -27.01
CA SER A 848 -2.69 -4.49 -26.79
C SER A 848 -4.07 -4.47 -27.46
N ARG A 849 -4.96 -3.57 -26.98
CA ARG A 849 -6.29 -3.37 -27.56
C ARG A 849 -6.26 -2.93 -29.03
N LEU A 850 -5.16 -2.30 -29.45
CA LEU A 850 -4.95 -1.86 -30.82
C LEU A 850 -5.06 -3.03 -31.81
N PHE A 851 -4.46 -4.19 -31.50
CA PHE A 851 -4.48 -5.35 -32.39
C PHE A 851 -5.80 -6.13 -32.34
N HIS A 852 -6.69 -5.87 -31.37
CA HIS A 852 -8.03 -6.44 -31.37
C HIS A 852 -8.96 -5.82 -32.43
N ARG A 853 -8.61 -4.65 -32.99
CA ARG A 853 -9.39 -3.98 -34.02
C ARG A 853 -8.98 -4.45 -35.42
N GLN A 854 -9.95 -4.87 -36.23
CA GLN A 854 -9.72 -5.39 -37.59
C GLN A 854 -8.93 -4.40 -38.47
N ASP A 855 -9.34 -3.13 -38.48
CA ASP A 855 -8.70 -2.07 -39.28
C ASP A 855 -7.23 -1.82 -38.93
N CYS A 856 -6.83 -2.11 -37.69
CA CYS A 856 -5.46 -2.00 -37.21
C CYS A 856 -4.66 -3.28 -37.54
N ARG A 857 -5.28 -4.45 -37.42
CA ARG A 857 -4.68 -5.74 -37.84
C ARG A 857 -4.35 -5.74 -39.32
N ASP A 858 -5.26 -5.24 -40.16
CA ASP A 858 -5.07 -5.17 -41.62
C ASP A 858 -3.79 -4.40 -42.01
N VAL A 859 -3.35 -3.45 -41.17
CA VAL A 859 -2.12 -2.67 -41.38
C VAL A 859 -0.89 -3.38 -40.79
N LEU A 860 -1.00 -3.91 -39.57
CA LEU A 860 0.14 -4.42 -38.80
C LEU A 860 0.49 -5.87 -39.13
N LEU A 861 -0.51 -6.73 -39.36
CA LEU A 861 -0.31 -8.17 -39.55
C LEU A 861 0.58 -8.48 -40.76
N PRO A 862 0.38 -7.90 -41.96
CA PRO A 862 1.25 -8.20 -43.11
C PRO A 862 2.73 -7.88 -42.83
N MET A 863 3.00 -6.82 -42.07
CA MET A 863 4.35 -6.44 -41.65
C MET A 863 4.93 -7.47 -40.67
N MET A 864 4.16 -7.86 -39.64
CA MET A 864 4.59 -8.86 -38.67
C MET A 864 4.85 -10.23 -39.32
N LEU A 865 4.01 -10.66 -40.28
CA LEU A 865 4.21 -11.91 -41.02
C LEU A 865 5.49 -11.90 -41.85
N ARG A 866 5.85 -10.77 -42.45
CA ARG A 866 7.11 -10.62 -43.20
C ARG A 866 8.33 -10.78 -42.30
N GLU A 867 8.31 -10.18 -41.11
CA GLU A 867 9.40 -10.31 -40.12
C GLU A 867 9.49 -11.74 -39.57
N LEU A 868 8.34 -12.36 -39.27
CA LEU A 868 8.26 -13.77 -38.83
C LEU A 868 8.77 -14.74 -39.89
N ALA A 869 8.48 -14.51 -41.17
CA ALA A 869 8.98 -15.35 -42.26
C ALA A 869 10.52 -15.36 -42.31
N GLY A 870 11.17 -14.21 -42.06
CA GLY A 870 12.62 -14.10 -41.93
C GLY A 870 13.15 -14.83 -40.69
N GLY A 871 12.56 -14.56 -39.52
CA GLY A 871 13.00 -15.14 -38.25
C GLY A 871 12.85 -16.67 -38.16
N LEU A 872 11.79 -17.24 -38.74
CA LEU A 872 11.54 -18.69 -38.74
C LEU A 872 12.36 -19.46 -39.79
N ALA A 873 12.83 -18.80 -40.85
CA ALA A 873 13.60 -19.42 -41.94
C ALA A 873 15.10 -19.60 -41.61
N LEU A 874 15.61 -18.96 -40.56
CA LEU A 874 17.02 -19.05 -40.15
C LEU A 874 17.38 -20.50 -39.78
N MET A 875 18.29 -21.14 -40.53
CA MET A 875 18.57 -22.56 -40.34
C MET A 875 19.53 -22.87 -39.17
N GLU A 876 20.40 -21.96 -38.73
CA GLU A 876 21.46 -22.27 -37.75
C GLU A 876 21.72 -21.13 -36.73
N GLY A 877 21.98 -21.47 -35.46
CA GLY A 877 22.68 -20.62 -34.48
C GLY A 877 21.87 -19.75 -33.50
N LEU A 878 20.65 -19.33 -33.82
CA LEU A 878 19.89 -18.33 -33.02
C LEU A 878 18.60 -18.90 -32.40
N GLN A 879 18.73 -19.85 -31.47
CA GLN A 879 17.60 -20.48 -30.77
C GLN A 879 16.67 -19.47 -30.09
N ASP A 880 17.24 -18.41 -29.51
CA ASP A 880 16.48 -17.33 -28.85
C ASP A 880 15.59 -16.55 -29.82
N GLU A 881 16.07 -16.27 -31.04
CA GLU A 881 15.29 -15.53 -32.04
C GLU A 881 14.12 -16.36 -32.58
N LYS A 882 14.34 -17.67 -32.77
CA LYS A 882 13.26 -18.61 -33.10
C LYS A 882 12.21 -18.64 -32.00
N LYS A 883 12.62 -18.68 -30.74
CA LYS A 883 11.70 -18.67 -29.59
C LYS A 883 10.83 -17.41 -29.56
N ASN A 884 11.42 -16.23 -29.73
CA ASN A 884 10.66 -14.97 -29.75
C ASN A 884 9.69 -14.91 -30.94
N SER A 885 10.10 -15.42 -32.12
CA SER A 885 9.25 -15.47 -33.30
C SER A 885 8.05 -16.41 -33.11
N ILE A 886 8.27 -17.56 -32.47
CA ILE A 886 7.20 -18.51 -32.09
C ILE A 886 6.23 -17.85 -31.10
N GLU A 887 6.75 -17.12 -30.11
CA GLU A 887 5.94 -16.42 -29.13
C GLU A 887 5.07 -15.33 -29.75
N LEU A 888 5.62 -14.54 -30.66
CA LEU A 888 4.86 -13.55 -31.43
C LEU A 888 3.74 -14.23 -32.24
N LEU A 889 4.05 -15.31 -32.97
CA LEU A 889 3.04 -16.03 -33.75
C LEU A 889 1.95 -16.66 -32.87
N ASN A 890 2.33 -17.20 -31.70
CA ASN A 890 1.38 -17.72 -30.74
C ASN A 890 0.41 -16.64 -30.24
N ASN A 891 0.92 -15.44 -29.92
CA ASN A 891 0.08 -14.32 -29.50
C ASN A 891 -0.86 -13.86 -30.63
N ILE A 892 -0.39 -13.84 -31.88
CA ILE A 892 -1.23 -13.49 -33.03
C ILE A 892 -2.38 -14.49 -33.18
N LEU A 893 -2.07 -15.79 -33.16
CA LEU A 893 -3.08 -16.85 -33.29
C LEU A 893 -4.05 -16.87 -32.11
N GLU A 894 -3.57 -16.63 -30.89
CA GLU A 894 -4.41 -16.49 -29.71
C GLU A 894 -5.41 -15.34 -29.87
N VAL A 895 -4.96 -14.16 -30.32
CA VAL A 895 -5.87 -13.03 -30.59
C VAL A 895 -6.88 -13.37 -31.69
N LEU A 896 -6.43 -13.96 -32.80
CA LEU A 896 -7.32 -14.29 -33.93
C LEU A 896 -8.32 -15.41 -33.63
N SER A 897 -8.08 -16.22 -32.60
CA SER A 897 -8.99 -17.28 -32.16
C SER A 897 -10.13 -16.79 -31.26
N ARG A 898 -10.06 -15.55 -30.77
CA ARG A 898 -11.09 -14.98 -29.91
C ARG A 898 -12.35 -14.64 -30.70
N SER A 899 -13.51 -14.76 -30.07
CA SER A 899 -14.79 -14.44 -30.70
C SER A 899 -15.11 -12.94 -30.77
N ASP A 900 -14.39 -12.10 -30.02
CA ASP A 900 -14.67 -10.67 -29.85
C ASP A 900 -13.84 -9.73 -30.76
N VAL A 901 -12.99 -10.28 -31.63
CA VAL A 901 -12.05 -9.49 -32.45
C VAL A 901 -12.53 -9.21 -33.89
N GLY A 902 -13.75 -9.62 -34.23
CA GLY A 902 -14.32 -9.47 -35.58
C GLY A 902 -13.92 -10.59 -36.54
N ASP A 903 -14.01 -10.37 -37.85
CA ASP A 903 -13.62 -11.36 -38.85
C ASP A 903 -12.09 -11.56 -38.88
N THR A 904 -11.68 -12.82 -38.94
CA THR A 904 -10.29 -13.27 -38.90
C THR A 904 -9.94 -14.22 -40.05
N PHE A 905 -10.88 -14.55 -40.94
CA PHE A 905 -10.67 -15.53 -41.99
C PHE A 905 -9.51 -15.15 -42.92
N GLN A 906 -9.51 -13.92 -43.43
CA GLN A 906 -8.44 -13.42 -44.31
C GLN A 906 -7.09 -13.42 -43.59
N HIS A 907 -7.05 -13.02 -42.31
CA HIS A 907 -5.83 -13.01 -41.50
C HIS A 907 -5.24 -14.42 -41.33
N ILE A 908 -6.09 -15.42 -41.07
CA ILE A 908 -5.68 -16.82 -40.97
C ILE A 908 -5.17 -17.32 -42.33
N GLN A 909 -5.84 -16.97 -43.43
CA GLN A 909 -5.39 -17.31 -44.78
C GLN A 909 -4.02 -16.69 -45.12
N ASP A 910 -3.77 -15.46 -44.69
CA ASP A 910 -2.49 -14.77 -44.86
C ASP A 910 -1.37 -15.45 -44.05
N ILE A 911 -1.66 -15.90 -42.81
CA ILE A 911 -0.74 -16.70 -41.99
C ILE A 911 -0.42 -18.03 -42.68
N VAL A 912 -1.44 -18.74 -43.16
CA VAL A 912 -1.29 -20.04 -43.81
C VAL A 912 -0.45 -19.92 -45.08
N SER A 913 -0.75 -18.93 -45.93
CA SER A 913 -0.03 -18.71 -47.19
C SER A 913 1.43 -18.28 -46.96
N SER A 914 1.68 -17.47 -45.93
CA SER A 914 3.01 -16.91 -45.67
C SER A 914 3.93 -17.83 -44.87
N LEU A 915 3.41 -18.54 -43.87
CA LEU A 915 4.23 -19.21 -42.85
C LEU A 915 4.10 -20.74 -42.83
N LEU A 916 2.98 -21.34 -43.28
CA LEU A 916 2.74 -22.79 -43.12
C LEU A 916 3.85 -23.64 -43.73
N ARG A 917 4.33 -23.27 -44.93
CA ARG A 917 5.44 -23.98 -45.61
C ARG A 917 6.74 -23.90 -44.80
N THR A 918 7.04 -22.75 -44.23
CA THR A 918 8.23 -22.51 -43.40
C THR A 918 8.15 -23.31 -42.11
N ILE A 919 7.03 -23.24 -41.40
CA ILE A 919 6.76 -24.00 -40.15
C ILE A 919 6.91 -25.50 -40.41
N ASN A 920 6.25 -26.03 -41.44
CA ASN A 920 6.32 -27.46 -41.76
C ASN A 920 7.74 -27.93 -42.08
N ARG A 921 8.51 -27.15 -42.86
CA ARG A 921 9.92 -27.46 -43.15
C ARG A 921 10.77 -27.46 -41.88
N THR A 922 10.55 -26.50 -40.99
CA THR A 922 11.28 -26.41 -39.72
C THR A 922 10.95 -27.59 -38.80
N VAL A 923 9.69 -28.03 -38.72
CA VAL A 923 9.30 -29.21 -37.93
C VAL A 923 9.90 -30.50 -38.49
N ILE A 924 9.89 -30.67 -39.81
CA ILE A 924 10.45 -31.86 -40.47
C ILE A 924 11.97 -31.97 -40.26
N THR A 925 12.67 -30.83 -40.15
CA THR A 925 14.12 -30.79 -39.95
C THR A 925 14.52 -30.88 -38.47
N MET A 926 13.62 -30.59 -37.53
CA MET A 926 13.88 -30.70 -36.10
C MET A 926 13.83 -32.17 -35.62
N GLY A 927 14.84 -32.57 -34.85
CA GLY A 927 14.84 -33.87 -34.17
C GLY A 927 13.74 -33.96 -33.09
N ARG A 928 13.31 -35.18 -32.76
CA ARG A 928 12.25 -35.43 -31.76
C ARG A 928 12.56 -34.89 -30.35
N GLU A 929 13.84 -34.73 -30.03
CA GLU A 929 14.31 -34.22 -28.74
C GLU A 929 14.53 -32.69 -28.74
N HIS A 930 14.24 -32.00 -29.86
CA HIS A 930 14.42 -30.57 -29.94
C HIS A 930 13.46 -29.86 -28.99
N THR A 931 13.98 -28.97 -28.13
CA THR A 931 13.22 -28.28 -27.08
C THR A 931 11.99 -27.52 -27.59
N LEU A 932 12.04 -27.02 -28.83
CA LEU A 932 10.95 -26.28 -29.48
C LEU A 932 9.93 -27.15 -30.23
N ILE A 933 10.12 -28.47 -30.35
CA ILE A 933 9.26 -29.31 -31.20
C ILE A 933 7.79 -29.26 -30.76
N VAL A 934 7.56 -29.27 -29.45
CA VAL A 934 6.22 -29.17 -28.83
C VAL A 934 5.57 -27.86 -29.26
N SER A 935 6.27 -26.73 -29.16
CA SER A 935 5.76 -25.41 -29.55
C SER A 935 5.34 -25.36 -31.03
N TYR A 936 6.13 -25.94 -31.93
CA TYR A 936 5.76 -26.00 -33.35
C TYR A 936 4.58 -26.94 -33.61
N THR A 937 4.48 -28.07 -32.92
CA THR A 937 3.31 -28.96 -33.06
C THR A 937 2.03 -28.25 -32.61
N HIS A 938 2.09 -27.47 -31.52
CA HIS A 938 0.95 -26.66 -31.08
C HIS A 938 0.58 -25.56 -32.07
N LEU A 939 1.56 -24.93 -32.73
CA LEU A 939 1.30 -23.98 -33.81
C LEU A 939 0.52 -24.65 -34.95
N ILE A 940 0.92 -25.85 -35.39
CA ILE A 940 0.21 -26.61 -36.43
C ILE A 940 -1.20 -26.98 -35.97
N LEU A 941 -1.35 -27.47 -34.74
CA LEU A 941 -2.66 -27.76 -34.15
C LEU A 941 -3.54 -26.52 -34.07
N SER A 942 -3.01 -25.38 -33.63
CA SER A 942 -3.75 -24.12 -33.54
C SER A 942 -4.22 -23.66 -34.92
N ILE A 943 -3.35 -23.70 -35.94
CA ILE A 943 -3.73 -23.35 -37.31
C ILE A 943 -4.83 -24.32 -37.82
N ALA A 944 -4.70 -25.62 -37.54
CA ALA A 944 -5.68 -26.62 -37.95
C ALA A 944 -7.04 -26.43 -37.25
N PHE A 945 -7.05 -26.17 -35.94
CA PHE A 945 -8.27 -25.89 -35.18
C PHE A 945 -8.91 -24.57 -35.60
N SER A 946 -8.13 -23.54 -35.89
CA SER A 946 -8.64 -22.27 -36.45
C SER A 946 -9.26 -22.47 -37.84
N LEU A 947 -8.81 -23.45 -38.63
CA LEU A 947 -9.40 -23.80 -39.92
C LEU A 947 -10.62 -24.73 -39.80
N ALA A 948 -10.77 -25.49 -38.70
CA ALA A 948 -11.82 -26.50 -38.56
C ALA A 948 -13.26 -25.96 -38.68
N PRO A 949 -13.64 -24.81 -38.08
CA PRO A 949 -14.95 -24.21 -38.29
C PRO A 949 -15.23 -23.89 -39.77
N PHE A 950 -14.19 -23.51 -40.51
CA PHE A 950 -14.27 -23.20 -41.94
C PHE A 950 -14.40 -24.47 -42.79
N LEU A 951 -13.70 -25.55 -42.42
CA LEU A 951 -13.85 -26.85 -43.08
C LEU A 951 -15.22 -27.47 -42.81
N VAL A 952 -15.73 -27.34 -41.58
CA VAL A 952 -17.07 -27.83 -41.22
C VAL A 952 -18.15 -27.01 -41.92
N SER A 953 -18.04 -25.68 -41.97
CA SER A 953 -18.99 -24.84 -42.73
C SER A 953 -18.90 -25.06 -44.23
N LEU A 954 -17.70 -25.26 -44.81
CA LEU A 954 -17.55 -25.65 -46.21
C LEU A 954 -18.18 -27.03 -46.47
N SER A 955 -17.97 -28.01 -45.57
CA SER A 955 -18.59 -29.33 -45.69
C SER A 955 -20.11 -29.26 -45.54
N LEU A 956 -20.63 -28.45 -44.62
CA LEU A 956 -22.07 -28.22 -44.46
C LEU A 956 -22.67 -27.45 -45.64
N TRP A 957 -21.92 -26.51 -46.24
CA TRP A 957 -22.33 -25.80 -47.44
C TRP A 957 -22.35 -26.73 -48.65
N LEU A 958 -21.34 -27.61 -48.79
CA LEU A 958 -21.32 -28.67 -49.81
C LEU A 958 -22.44 -29.69 -49.59
N ILE A 959 -22.75 -30.06 -48.35
CA ILE A 959 -23.79 -31.05 -48.00
C ILE A 959 -25.21 -30.44 -48.14
N LYS A 960 -25.41 -29.16 -47.78
CA LYS A 960 -26.71 -28.46 -47.92
C LYS A 960 -26.93 -27.84 -49.30
N GLY A 961 -25.86 -27.64 -50.07
CA GLY A 961 -25.89 -27.01 -51.39
C GLY A 961 -26.48 -27.87 -52.52
N ASP A 962 -26.83 -29.13 -52.25
CA ASP A 962 -27.41 -30.06 -53.25
C ASP A 962 -28.94 -30.22 -53.14
N LEU A 963 -29.62 -29.40 -52.34
CA LEU A 963 -31.07 -29.41 -52.16
C LEU A 963 -31.65 -27.98 -52.27
N ASN A 964 -32.08 -27.61 -53.47
CA ASN A 964 -32.91 -26.45 -53.82
C ASN A 964 -32.35 -25.04 -53.54
N THR A 965 -31.82 -24.36 -54.57
CA THR A 965 -32.42 -23.11 -55.12
C THR A 965 -31.60 -22.56 -56.29
N LYS A 966 -32.18 -22.68 -57.50
CA LYS A 966 -31.99 -21.70 -58.58
C LYS A 966 -32.72 -20.41 -58.16
N GLN A 967 -32.13 -19.25 -58.51
CA GLN A 967 -32.66 -17.87 -58.48
C GLN A 967 -32.19 -16.95 -57.34
N ASN A 968 -31.29 -16.02 -57.72
CA ASN A 968 -31.09 -14.65 -57.24
C ASN A 968 -30.61 -14.40 -55.79
N VAL A 969 -29.30 -14.14 -55.62
CA VAL A 969 -28.65 -12.86 -55.20
C VAL A 969 -27.15 -13.01 -55.37
#